data_AF-M3THM9-F1
#
_entry.id   AF-M3THM9-F1
#
_cell.length_a   1.000
_cell.length_b   1.000
_cell.length_c   1.000
_cell.angle_alpha   90.00
_cell.angle_beta   90.00
_cell.angle_gamma   90.00
#
_symmetry.space_group_name_H-M   'P 1'
#
loop_
_entity.id
_entity.type
_entity.pdbx_description
1 polymer ?
#
loop_
_entity_poly.entity_id
_entity_poly.type
_entity_poly.pdbx_seq_one_letter_code
_entity_poly.pdbx_strand_id
1 'polypeptide(L)'
;MENNCIVSITKYLTSIKDAINLIQVNKKYQQGVLSLTTTPFYKEKDVKKEIELFCNATTITCDYTCIPLNDSKLIIHQTDSLYSRCSLLQAAKRIEKITMDISEFNKNTWKLMPLKLLIINCIEELNGSKTSQNPYPFQQTINLPSCIVRIICDISQLDNVMNNLPKQKLPKNCLLEVHNGPIITLYRNDEWVFGFKNEFITMHMQDLKPFIEKANQYSVENIRIIDFINPEEPAEPSNFSILLSVKKLILQDLNCPIIELPNSLEELTITNCSVTSLQLNQSNLKKVIIEQCADLKTLIITSPIIECEAVYLKSLQTLQLPNSLYSLKLNNSSLPIKSFPPNLQYLSLPSIKQLNQLEFPQQLKELTINSCFIVGLPALNVNSIIFFQCTFAKKTFVKANSITLNGCYFVSNLDIDCDSIFITGCTTSTSSQVDTLIEYNTHNAKVVHISSFNGINKLISHSCKELKLVNNSQLSEVDAECVTSLQLIHTNITKTTINNLESFDIDNNSSLPQFYTKGRGSLRLEKCKFDCNSQILNSMIDISLNEVDIENINISTCKGARFYNCPTLKTLSIKEAEVVILVNLPLLQSISLPKSLKNIVINNCPNIINIPLPFTSALTVDYNGSFKASEQIQIRRVNENEITVDSYCVQLEDISNSKVILGKNVHIIIGVGLNNVSFINLEESNIQSFDLSMSNNMSLTFPQTLTLINIIGCQSVLCTNISSCLLVPERIRKDYSSNKYEEVPKDKCVIC
;
A
#
# COMPACT_ATOMS: atom_id res chain seq x y z
N MET A 1 26.02 -43.55 0.48
CA MET A 1 24.78 -43.86 1.21
C MET A 1 24.53 -42.68 2.13
N GLU A 2 23.97 -41.58 1.60
CA GLU A 2 22.51 -41.36 1.41
C GLU A 2 21.81 -41.28 2.78
N ASN A 3 21.17 -40.19 3.22
CA ASN A 3 20.42 -39.19 2.48
C ASN A 3 20.49 -37.79 3.10
N ASN A 4 20.52 -36.80 2.20
CA ASN A 4 20.19 -35.41 2.42
C ASN A 4 18.76 -35.23 2.93
N CYS A 5 18.57 -34.27 3.85
CA CYS A 5 17.40 -33.40 3.80
C CYS A 5 17.80 -32.01 4.30
N ILE A 6 18.27 -31.18 3.37
CA ILE A 6 18.19 -29.73 3.46
C ILE A 6 16.74 -29.39 3.10
N VAL A 7 15.99 -28.81 4.03
CA VAL A 7 14.79 -28.05 3.70
C VAL A 7 15.05 -26.61 4.10
N SER A 8 15.26 -25.76 3.10
CA SER A 8 15.28 -24.32 3.25
C SER A 8 13.85 -23.80 3.34
N ILE A 9 13.56 -22.94 4.32
CA ILE A 9 12.65 -21.81 4.12
C ILE A 9 13.18 -20.63 4.92
N THR A 10 13.83 -19.67 4.27
CA THR A 10 13.45 -18.27 4.43
C THR A 10 13.80 -17.51 3.15
N LYS A 11 12.75 -17.16 2.40
CA LYS A 11 12.77 -16.25 1.25
C LYS A 11 13.05 -14.81 1.75
N TYR A 12 13.94 -14.12 1.03
CA TYR A 12 14.01 -12.67 0.77
C TYR A 12 13.95 -11.68 1.94
N LEU A 13 15.09 -11.03 2.23
CA LEU A 13 15.12 -9.61 2.64
C LEU A 13 16.26 -8.89 1.89
N THR A 14 15.90 -8.39 0.72
CA THR A 14 16.60 -7.35 -0.05
C THR A 14 16.48 -6.00 0.66
N SER A 15 17.38 -5.66 1.60
CA SER A 15 17.66 -4.27 2.02
C SER A 15 18.75 -4.20 3.12
N ILE A 16 20.03 -4.30 2.72
CA ILE A 16 21.18 -4.11 3.64
C ILE A 16 21.34 -2.63 4.10
N LYS A 17 20.43 -1.72 3.73
CA LYS A 17 20.40 -0.35 4.26
C LYS A 17 19.67 -0.19 5.59
N ASP A 18 18.79 -1.13 5.96
CA ASP A 18 18.04 -1.08 7.23
C ASP A 18 18.57 -2.04 8.31
N ALA A 19 19.63 -2.81 8.00
CA ALA A 19 20.16 -3.87 8.87
C ALA A 19 21.25 -3.40 9.87
N ILE A 20 21.49 -2.10 10.03
CA ILE A 20 22.63 -1.62 10.85
C ILE A 20 22.40 -1.64 12.37
N ASN A 21 21.20 -1.93 12.90
CA ASN A 21 21.00 -1.83 14.37
C ASN A 21 20.17 -2.95 15.02
N LEU A 22 20.44 -4.23 14.70
CA LEU A 22 19.82 -5.36 15.42
C LEU A 22 20.81 -6.51 15.67
N ILE A 23 21.17 -6.76 16.93
CA ILE A 23 21.86 -8.00 17.34
C ILE A 23 20.80 -8.94 17.93
N GLN A 24 20.55 -10.09 17.27
CA GLN A 24 19.72 -11.18 17.77
C GLN A 24 20.61 -12.33 18.28
N VAL A 25 20.43 -12.75 19.52
CA VAL A 25 21.09 -13.93 20.10
C VAL A 25 20.03 -15.01 20.32
N ASN A 26 20.17 -16.17 19.65
CA ASN A 26 19.26 -17.31 19.76
C ASN A 26 20.04 -18.61 20.01
N LYS A 27 19.61 -19.38 21.02
CA LYS A 27 20.23 -20.63 21.51
C LYS A 27 20.29 -21.76 20.45
N LYS A 28 19.34 -21.84 19.52
CA LYS A 28 19.25 -22.93 18.53
C LYS A 28 20.37 -22.92 17.46
N TYR A 29 21.03 -21.78 17.27
CA TYR A 29 22.09 -21.64 16.25
C TYR A 29 23.52 -21.75 16.81
N GLN A 30 23.70 -21.89 18.13
CA GLN A 30 25.03 -22.10 18.72
C GLN A 30 25.61 -23.50 18.46
N GLN A 31 24.79 -24.50 18.13
CA GLN A 31 25.27 -25.87 17.89
C GLN A 31 25.72 -26.17 16.45
N GLY A 32 25.54 -25.21 15.52
CA GLY A 32 25.97 -25.35 14.11
C GLY A 32 27.30 -24.66 13.77
N VAL A 33 27.88 -23.91 14.71
CA VAL A 33 29.17 -23.23 14.52
C VAL A 33 30.27 -24.18 14.96
N LEU A 34 30.79 -25.00 14.03
CA LEU A 34 32.01 -25.76 14.24
C LEU A 34 33.18 -24.77 14.40
N SER A 35 33.52 -24.51 15.66
CA SER A 35 34.62 -23.68 16.17
C SER A 35 34.49 -22.16 15.97
N LEU A 36 33.92 -21.50 16.98
CA LEU A 36 34.62 -20.37 17.58
C LEU A 36 35.66 -20.97 18.52
N THR A 37 36.94 -20.87 18.20
CA THR A 37 38.01 -21.16 19.18
C THR A 37 37.97 -20.10 20.27
N THR A 38 37.08 -20.27 21.24
CA THR A 38 37.28 -19.71 22.58
C THR A 38 38.16 -20.70 23.32
N THR A 39 39.46 -20.40 23.41
CA THR A 39 40.34 -21.08 24.36
C THR A 39 39.73 -20.99 25.77
N PRO A 40 39.63 -22.11 26.51
CA PRO A 40 39.03 -22.13 27.83
C PRO A 40 40.01 -21.52 28.85
N PHE A 41 39.94 -20.21 29.00
CA PHE A 41 40.31 -19.50 30.22
C PHE A 41 39.01 -18.77 30.63
N TYR A 42 38.61 -18.66 31.89
CA TYR A 42 39.28 -17.98 32.98
C TYR A 42 38.68 -18.40 34.33
N LYS A 43 39.52 -18.40 35.38
CA LYS A 43 39.08 -18.49 36.78
C LYS A 43 38.42 -17.15 37.19
N GLU A 44 37.44 -17.19 38.09
CA GLU A 44 36.58 -16.09 38.60
C GLU A 44 37.25 -14.75 38.98
N LYS A 45 38.58 -14.62 39.00
CA LYS A 45 39.29 -13.46 39.57
C LYS A 45 39.46 -12.24 38.67
N ASP A 46 39.25 -12.32 37.34
CA ASP A 46 39.54 -11.20 36.42
C ASP A 46 38.30 -10.55 35.74
N VAL A 47 37.09 -11.00 36.06
CA VAL A 47 35.82 -10.56 35.43
C VAL A 47 35.57 -9.05 35.55
N LYS A 48 36.06 -8.41 36.61
CA LYS A 48 35.84 -6.97 36.86
C LYS A 48 36.58 -6.06 35.87
N LYS A 49 37.78 -6.48 35.42
CA LYS A 49 38.60 -5.72 34.43
C LYS A 49 38.05 -5.85 33.01
N GLU A 50 37.45 -7.00 32.67
CA GLU A 50 36.86 -7.21 31.35
C GLU A 50 35.50 -6.51 31.19
N ILE A 51 34.74 -6.38 32.29
CA ILE A 51 33.55 -5.50 32.35
C ILE A 51 33.94 -4.04 32.06
N GLU A 52 35.04 -3.54 32.62
CA GLU A 52 35.55 -2.19 32.34
C GLU A 52 36.00 -2.00 30.88
N LEU A 53 36.51 -3.06 30.23
CA LEU A 53 36.86 -3.07 28.80
C LEU A 53 35.62 -2.95 27.90
N PHE A 54 34.51 -3.61 28.22
CA PHE A 54 33.27 -3.54 27.45
C PHE A 54 32.43 -2.28 27.72
N CYS A 55 32.42 -1.76 28.95
CA CYS A 55 31.74 -0.50 29.29
C CYS A 55 32.27 0.72 28.52
N ASN A 56 33.51 0.66 28.04
CA ASN A 56 34.18 1.74 27.30
C ASN A 56 34.26 1.48 25.77
N ALA A 57 33.75 0.35 25.29
CA ALA A 57 33.82 -0.02 23.88
C ALA A 57 32.78 0.76 23.05
N THR A 58 33.20 1.48 22.01
CA THR A 58 32.31 2.18 21.08
C THR A 58 31.89 1.33 19.87
N THR A 59 32.56 0.19 19.65
CA THR A 59 32.40 -0.69 18.48
C THR A 59 32.69 -2.16 18.83
N ILE A 60 32.02 -3.12 18.16
CA ILE A 60 32.38 -4.56 18.17
C ILE A 60 32.66 -5.00 16.74
N THR A 61 33.73 -5.79 16.54
CA THR A 61 34.10 -6.32 15.22
C THR A 61 33.78 -7.82 15.15
N CYS A 62 33.01 -8.23 14.14
CA CYS A 62 32.70 -9.65 13.87
C CYS A 62 32.88 -9.92 12.38
N ASP A 63 33.65 -10.96 12.03
CA ASP A 63 33.97 -11.36 10.64
C ASP A 63 34.13 -10.18 9.67
N TYR A 64 35.07 -9.30 10.01
CA TYR A 64 35.49 -8.14 9.22
C TYR A 64 34.48 -6.98 9.12
N THR A 65 33.39 -6.99 9.91
CA THR A 65 32.42 -5.88 9.98
C THR A 65 32.49 -5.18 11.34
N CYS A 66 32.66 -3.86 11.34
CA CYS A 66 32.72 -3.03 12.55
C CYS A 66 31.33 -2.46 12.88
N ILE A 67 30.74 -2.87 14.01
CA ILE A 67 29.39 -2.49 14.43
C ILE A 67 29.49 -1.42 15.54
N PRO A 68 29.06 -0.18 15.29
CA PRO A 68 29.05 0.88 16.31
C PRO A 68 27.97 0.64 17.37
N LEU A 69 28.36 0.53 18.64
CA LEU A 69 27.48 0.19 19.76
C LEU A 69 26.64 1.37 20.29
N ASN A 70 26.95 2.60 19.89
CA ASN A 70 26.31 3.79 20.43
C ASN A 70 24.84 3.96 19.98
N ASP A 71 24.43 3.34 18.86
CA ASP A 71 23.08 3.45 18.28
C ASP A 71 22.32 2.11 18.14
N SER A 72 22.91 1.01 18.60
CA SER A 72 22.37 -0.34 18.39
C SER A 72 21.21 -0.67 19.33
N LYS A 73 20.18 -1.33 18.80
CA LYS A 73 19.09 -1.91 19.60
C LYS A 73 19.47 -3.35 19.98
N LEU A 74 19.60 -3.61 21.27
CA LEU A 74 19.83 -4.96 21.78
C LEU A 74 18.49 -5.67 22.06
N ILE A 75 18.29 -6.84 21.45
CA ILE A 75 17.14 -7.74 21.69
C ILE A 75 17.67 -9.10 22.13
N ILE A 76 17.27 -9.54 23.33
CA ILE A 76 17.74 -10.80 23.93
C ILE A 76 16.58 -11.82 23.98
N HIS A 77 16.78 -13.01 23.40
CA HIS A 77 15.82 -14.11 23.40
C HIS A 77 16.36 -15.33 24.18
N GLN A 78 15.78 -15.64 25.36
CA GLN A 78 16.09 -16.79 26.24
C GLN A 78 17.55 -16.87 26.75
N THR A 79 17.79 -16.97 28.07
CA THR A 79 19.13 -16.72 28.65
C THR A 79 19.64 -17.73 29.68
N ASP A 80 20.37 -18.76 29.28
CA ASP A 80 20.75 -19.87 30.20
C ASP A 80 21.75 -19.57 31.35
N SER A 81 22.40 -18.40 31.47
CA SER A 81 23.35 -18.19 32.57
C SER A 81 23.43 -16.77 33.12
N LEU A 82 23.59 -16.66 34.45
CA LEU A 82 23.81 -15.40 35.18
C LEU A 82 25.05 -14.62 34.68
N TYR A 83 26.04 -15.34 34.12
CA TYR A 83 27.35 -14.80 33.72
C TYR A 83 27.32 -14.11 32.35
N SER A 84 26.55 -14.63 31.38
CA SER A 84 26.32 -13.94 30.10
C SER A 84 25.41 -12.71 30.24
N ARG A 85 24.65 -12.62 31.34
CA ARG A 85 23.76 -11.48 31.66
C ARG A 85 24.54 -10.24 32.13
N CYS A 86 25.50 -10.35 33.05
CA CYS A 86 26.13 -9.15 33.64
C CYS A 86 26.98 -8.34 32.64
N SER A 87 27.72 -8.99 31.74
CA SER A 87 28.67 -8.31 30.84
C SER A 87 27.99 -7.58 29.67
N LEU A 88 26.93 -8.15 29.10
CA LEU A 88 26.15 -7.54 28.02
C LEU A 88 25.21 -6.43 28.54
N LEU A 89 24.69 -6.57 29.77
CA LEU A 89 23.76 -5.63 30.38
C LEU A 89 24.42 -4.36 30.94
N GLN A 90 25.72 -4.40 31.28
CA GLN A 90 26.48 -3.20 31.70
C GLN A 90 27.04 -2.39 30.52
N ALA A 91 27.26 -3.03 29.37
CA ALA A 91 27.87 -2.38 28.19
C ALA A 91 26.86 -1.63 27.28
N ALA A 92 25.57 -1.97 27.32
CA ALA A 92 24.57 -1.39 26.43
C ALA A 92 23.88 -0.14 27.02
N LYS A 93 23.99 1.01 26.35
CA LYS A 93 23.32 2.27 26.76
C LYS A 93 21.79 2.24 26.64
N ARG A 94 21.21 1.32 25.85
CA ARG A 94 19.75 1.20 25.63
C ARG A 94 19.35 -0.24 25.28
N ILE A 95 18.53 -0.87 26.13
CA ILE A 95 18.00 -2.22 25.88
C ILE A 95 16.53 -2.09 25.47
N GLU A 96 16.20 -2.48 24.24
CA GLU A 96 14.83 -2.38 23.73
C GLU A 96 13.95 -3.52 24.26
N LYS A 97 14.46 -4.76 24.28
CA LYS A 97 13.64 -5.93 24.63
C LYS A 97 14.45 -7.08 25.25
N ILE A 98 13.92 -7.67 26.33
CA ILE A 98 14.41 -8.95 26.89
C ILE A 98 13.25 -9.95 26.96
N THR A 99 13.48 -11.21 26.60
CA THR A 99 12.55 -12.33 26.81
C THR A 99 13.20 -13.41 27.67
N MET A 100 12.57 -13.80 28.78
CA MET A 100 13.09 -14.76 29.75
C MET A 100 12.03 -15.71 30.28
N ASP A 101 12.44 -16.87 30.78
CA ASP A 101 11.56 -17.84 31.44
C ASP A 101 11.37 -17.52 32.93
N ILE A 102 10.24 -17.92 33.51
CA ILE A 102 9.86 -17.60 34.89
C ILE A 102 10.87 -18.07 35.95
N SER A 103 11.48 -19.23 35.74
CA SER A 103 12.52 -19.80 36.62
C SER A 103 13.77 -18.91 36.71
N GLU A 104 13.99 -18.07 35.69
CA GLU A 104 15.11 -17.15 35.60
C GLU A 104 14.82 -15.80 36.25
N PHE A 105 13.55 -15.37 36.23
CA PHE A 105 13.11 -14.10 36.80
C PHE A 105 13.25 -14.07 38.33
N ASN A 106 13.00 -15.20 39.00
CA ASN A 106 12.96 -15.30 40.46
C ASN A 106 14.32 -15.30 41.18
N LYS A 107 15.47 -15.20 40.47
CA LYS A 107 16.84 -15.37 41.04
C LYS A 107 17.66 -14.07 41.32
N ASN A 108 17.03 -12.88 41.50
CA ASN A 108 17.65 -11.53 41.72
C ASN A 108 18.37 -10.93 40.48
N THR A 109 18.43 -9.63 40.11
CA THR A 109 17.97 -8.31 40.62
C THR A 109 17.90 -7.34 39.41
N TRP A 110 16.80 -6.63 39.16
CA TRP A 110 16.59 -5.81 37.93
C TRP A 110 16.61 -4.28 38.15
N LYS A 111 17.13 -3.80 39.29
CA LYS A 111 16.81 -2.46 39.81
C LYS A 111 17.48 -1.26 39.10
N LEU A 112 18.38 -1.44 38.13
CA LEU A 112 19.27 -0.34 37.70
C LEU A 112 19.53 -0.22 36.18
N MET A 113 18.66 -0.74 35.31
CA MET A 113 18.94 -0.78 33.86
C MET A 113 17.89 -0.05 33.00
N PRO A 114 18.29 0.69 31.94
CA PRO A 114 17.38 1.36 31.02
C PRO A 114 16.75 0.36 30.02
N LEU A 115 15.82 -0.47 30.53
CA LEU A 115 15.03 -1.42 29.75
C LEU A 115 13.72 -0.79 29.27
N LYS A 116 13.33 -1.02 28.01
CA LYS A 116 12.02 -0.58 27.49
C LYS A 116 10.92 -1.64 27.56
N LEU A 117 11.22 -2.89 27.19
CA LEU A 117 10.26 -3.99 27.17
C LEU A 117 10.85 -5.26 27.82
N LEU A 118 10.15 -5.79 28.82
CA LEU A 118 10.43 -7.10 29.41
C LEU A 118 9.33 -8.09 28.98
N ILE A 119 9.68 -9.27 28.51
CA ILE A 119 8.77 -10.40 28.31
C ILE A 119 9.13 -11.52 29.28
N ILE A 120 8.18 -11.92 30.13
CA ILE A 120 8.30 -13.06 31.04
C ILE A 120 7.45 -14.20 30.48
N ASN A 121 8.08 -15.31 30.14
CA ASN A 121 7.41 -16.52 29.68
C ASN A 121 7.23 -17.48 30.85
N CYS A 122 6.00 -17.70 31.29
CA CYS A 122 5.65 -18.65 32.35
C CYS A 122 5.52 -20.09 31.85
N ILE A 123 5.70 -20.32 30.55
CA ILE A 123 5.47 -21.60 29.90
C ILE A 123 6.81 -22.31 29.77
N GLU A 124 7.07 -23.24 30.68
CA GLU A 124 8.25 -24.10 30.59
C GLU A 124 8.05 -25.08 29.42
N GLU A 125 8.88 -24.96 28.38
CA GLU A 125 9.08 -26.02 27.38
C GLU A 125 9.92 -27.14 28.01
N LEU A 126 9.25 -28.07 28.67
CA LEU A 126 9.84 -29.37 28.97
C LEU A 126 9.64 -30.26 27.73
N ASN A 127 10.73 -30.78 27.17
CA ASN A 127 10.72 -31.70 26.03
C ASN A 127 9.71 -32.85 26.25
N GLY A 128 8.51 -32.76 25.66
CA GLY A 128 7.43 -33.74 25.81
C GLY A 128 6.08 -33.23 25.27
N SER A 129 5.16 -34.16 24.98
CA SER A 129 3.84 -33.85 24.41
C SER A 129 2.98 -32.98 25.33
N LYS A 130 2.70 -31.75 24.88
CA LYS A 130 1.64 -30.82 25.34
C LYS A 130 1.03 -31.12 26.72
N THR A 131 1.65 -30.60 27.79
CA THR A 131 1.06 -30.05 29.03
C THR A 131 2.17 -29.89 30.08
N SER A 132 2.74 -28.69 30.26
CA SER A 132 3.52 -28.39 31.46
C SER A 132 2.58 -27.85 32.55
N GLN A 133 2.36 -28.71 33.57
CA GLN A 133 1.42 -28.56 34.68
C GLN A 133 2.04 -27.79 35.88
N ASN A 134 2.54 -26.57 35.70
CA ASN A 134 2.84 -25.72 36.86
C ASN A 134 1.76 -24.66 37.02
N PRO A 135 0.68 -24.88 37.81
CA PRO A 135 -0.35 -23.88 38.06
C PRO A 135 0.14 -22.69 38.90
N TYR A 136 1.33 -22.77 39.48
CA TYR A 136 1.91 -21.75 40.36
C TYR A 136 3.28 -21.23 39.88
N PRO A 137 3.37 -20.60 38.69
CA PRO A 137 4.63 -20.06 38.17
C PRO A 137 5.26 -19.00 39.08
N PHE A 138 4.45 -18.21 39.79
CA PHE A 138 4.92 -17.27 40.81
C PHE A 138 4.70 -17.85 42.21
N GLN A 139 5.82 -18.13 42.89
CA GLN A 139 5.82 -18.66 44.26
C GLN A 139 5.71 -17.57 45.34
N GLN A 140 5.91 -16.31 44.96
CA GLN A 140 5.84 -15.14 45.84
C GLN A 140 5.53 -13.87 45.02
N THR A 141 5.13 -12.80 45.70
CA THR A 141 4.91 -11.50 45.04
C THR A 141 6.19 -11.01 44.36
N ILE A 142 6.08 -10.66 43.08
CA ILE A 142 7.22 -10.23 42.28
C ILE A 142 7.37 -8.71 42.20
N ASN A 143 8.62 -8.23 42.22
CA ASN A 143 8.91 -6.82 41.96
C ASN A 143 9.21 -6.61 40.46
N LEU A 144 8.34 -5.86 39.78
CA LEU A 144 8.53 -5.53 38.36
C LEU A 144 9.38 -4.26 38.17
N PRO A 145 10.21 -4.21 37.12
CA PRO A 145 10.92 -2.98 36.72
C PRO A 145 9.94 -1.93 36.17
N SER A 146 10.36 -0.66 36.10
CA SER A 146 9.53 0.47 35.62
C SER A 146 9.34 0.53 34.09
N CYS A 147 9.55 -0.56 33.36
CA CYS A 147 9.44 -0.63 31.91
C CYS A 147 8.08 -1.21 31.45
N ILE A 148 7.85 -1.34 30.15
CA ILE A 148 6.72 -2.14 29.63
C ILE A 148 7.01 -3.59 29.99
N VAL A 149 6.03 -4.29 30.57
CA VAL A 149 6.18 -5.71 30.94
C VAL A 149 5.09 -6.49 30.22
N ARG A 150 5.46 -7.58 29.55
CA ARG A 150 4.55 -8.55 28.94
C ARG A 150 4.75 -9.90 29.62
N ILE A 151 3.71 -10.49 30.18
CA ILE A 151 3.76 -11.81 30.81
C ILE A 151 2.95 -12.75 29.93
N ILE A 152 3.54 -13.88 29.53
CA ILE A 152 2.90 -14.91 28.73
C ILE A 152 2.70 -16.12 29.62
N CYS A 153 1.45 -16.58 29.82
CA CYS A 153 1.14 -17.73 30.67
C CYS A 153 0.09 -18.64 30.03
N ASP A 154 -0.13 -19.83 30.61
CA ASP A 154 -1.28 -20.67 30.28
C ASP A 154 -2.54 -20.17 31.02
N ILE A 155 -3.74 -20.50 30.51
CA ILE A 155 -5.01 -20.12 31.15
C ILE A 155 -5.14 -20.68 32.56
N SER A 156 -4.62 -21.89 32.79
CA SER A 156 -4.60 -22.55 34.10
C SER A 156 -3.70 -21.85 35.14
N GLN A 157 -2.83 -20.93 34.70
CA GLN A 157 -1.90 -20.19 35.54
C GLN A 157 -2.38 -18.76 35.84
N LEU A 158 -3.44 -18.29 35.18
CA LEU A 158 -3.88 -16.90 35.19
C LEU A 158 -4.11 -16.37 36.61
N ASP A 159 -4.83 -17.13 37.44
CA ASP A 159 -5.13 -16.76 38.83
C ASP A 159 -3.87 -16.63 39.68
N ASN A 160 -2.88 -17.53 39.52
CA ASN A 160 -1.62 -17.44 40.25
C ASN A 160 -0.80 -16.21 39.81
N VAL A 161 -0.74 -15.93 38.51
CA VAL A 161 -0.01 -14.78 37.97
C VAL A 161 -0.61 -13.47 38.48
N MET A 162 -1.92 -13.31 38.39
CA MET A 162 -2.60 -12.09 38.82
C MET A 162 -2.49 -11.85 40.32
N ASN A 163 -2.60 -12.90 41.14
CA ASN A 163 -2.54 -12.77 42.60
C ASN A 163 -1.14 -12.44 43.13
N ASN A 164 -0.08 -12.76 42.38
CA ASN A 164 1.31 -12.49 42.77
C ASN A 164 1.90 -11.22 42.15
N LEU A 165 1.11 -10.43 41.41
CA LEU A 165 1.53 -9.13 40.89
C LEU A 165 1.26 -7.99 41.92
N PRO A 166 2.18 -7.03 42.08
CA PRO A 166 2.06 -5.98 43.09
C PRO A 166 1.04 -4.92 42.66
N LYS A 167 -0.21 -5.05 43.11
CA LYS A 167 -1.35 -4.18 42.72
C LYS A 167 -1.10 -2.66 42.86
N GLN A 168 -0.20 -2.22 43.75
CA GLN A 168 0.09 -0.79 44.00
C GLN A 168 1.35 -0.25 43.27
N LYS A 169 2.12 -1.11 42.58
CA LYS A 169 3.40 -0.74 41.93
C LYS A 169 3.54 -1.28 40.51
N LEU A 170 2.43 -1.66 39.88
CA LEU A 170 2.43 -2.14 38.51
C LEU A 170 2.84 -1.00 37.54
N PRO A 171 3.72 -1.27 36.56
CA PRO A 171 4.00 -0.31 35.50
C PRO A 171 2.71 0.03 34.75
N LYS A 172 2.56 1.29 34.30
CA LYS A 172 1.37 1.77 33.56
C LYS A 172 1.03 0.97 32.29
N ASN A 173 1.96 0.15 31.81
CA ASN A 173 1.86 -0.64 30.58
C ASN A 173 2.27 -2.11 30.86
N CYS A 174 1.68 -2.74 31.88
CA CYS A 174 1.83 -4.19 32.10
C CYS A 174 0.76 -4.95 31.30
N LEU A 175 1.18 -5.92 30.49
CA LEU A 175 0.34 -6.73 29.61
C LEU A 175 0.46 -8.21 30.01
N LEU A 176 -0.66 -8.88 30.20
CA LEU A 176 -0.76 -10.30 30.47
C LEU A 176 -1.41 -10.97 29.26
N GLU A 177 -0.76 -11.97 28.67
CA GLU A 177 -1.22 -12.69 27.49
C GLU A 177 -1.30 -14.18 27.80
N VAL A 178 -2.42 -14.79 27.42
CA VAL A 178 -2.58 -16.24 27.52
C VAL A 178 -2.07 -16.89 26.23
N HIS A 179 -1.05 -17.74 26.34
CA HIS A 179 -0.46 -18.43 25.19
C HIS A 179 -1.44 -19.38 24.52
N ASN A 180 -1.56 -19.28 23.19
CA ASN A 180 -2.57 -19.95 22.38
C ASN A 180 -4.02 -19.68 22.81
N GLY A 181 -4.23 -18.82 23.81
CA GLY A 181 -5.52 -18.35 24.26
C GLY A 181 -5.86 -17.02 23.60
N PRO A 182 -7.14 -16.71 23.44
CA PRO A 182 -7.54 -15.47 22.83
C PRO A 182 -7.52 -14.28 23.81
N ILE A 183 -7.14 -14.50 25.08
CA ILE A 183 -7.25 -13.55 26.21
C ILE A 183 -5.99 -12.68 26.36
N ILE A 184 -6.18 -11.36 26.46
CA ILE A 184 -5.17 -10.37 26.85
C ILE A 184 -5.74 -9.53 27.99
N THR A 185 -5.02 -9.42 29.11
CA THR A 185 -5.35 -8.52 30.21
C THR A 185 -4.36 -7.36 30.24
N LEU A 186 -4.88 -6.13 30.19
CA LEU A 186 -4.08 -4.90 30.23
C LEU A 186 -4.25 -4.24 31.60
N TYR A 187 -3.15 -3.94 32.30
CA TYR A 187 -3.24 -3.12 33.50
C TYR A 187 -3.09 -1.64 33.14
N ARG A 188 -4.17 -0.87 33.29
CA ARG A 188 -4.23 0.57 32.98
C ARG A 188 -5.12 1.29 33.99
N ASN A 189 -4.71 2.48 34.42
CA ASN A 189 -5.47 3.34 35.35
C ASN A 189 -5.88 2.61 36.65
N ASP A 190 -4.93 1.87 37.24
CA ASP A 190 -5.11 1.09 38.47
C ASP A 190 -6.08 -0.10 38.40
N GLU A 191 -6.56 -0.47 37.20
CA GLU A 191 -7.48 -1.59 36.97
C GLU A 191 -6.96 -2.58 35.91
N TRP A 192 -7.38 -3.84 36.02
CA TRP A 192 -7.19 -4.84 34.96
C TRP A 192 -8.36 -4.76 33.97
N VAL A 193 -8.03 -4.49 32.71
CA VAL A 193 -8.96 -4.50 31.58
C VAL A 193 -8.84 -5.82 30.87
N PHE A 194 -9.94 -6.57 30.82
CA PHE A 194 -10.02 -7.86 30.15
C PHE A 194 -10.40 -7.64 28.68
N GLY A 195 -9.60 -8.16 27.75
CA GLY A 195 -9.84 -8.09 26.32
C GLY A 195 -9.41 -9.37 25.62
N PHE A 196 -9.77 -9.50 24.35
CA PHE A 196 -9.25 -10.54 23.48
C PHE A 196 -8.22 -9.96 22.51
N LYS A 197 -7.39 -10.80 21.90
CA LYS A 197 -6.36 -10.40 20.91
C LYS A 197 -6.89 -9.57 19.73
N ASN A 198 -8.20 -9.64 19.46
CA ASN A 198 -8.91 -8.89 18.41
C ASN A 198 -9.82 -7.78 18.98
N GLU A 199 -9.48 -7.21 20.14
CA GLU A 199 -10.20 -6.13 20.85
C GLU A 199 -11.59 -6.47 21.39
N PHE A 200 -12.28 -7.52 20.92
CA PHE A 200 -13.61 -7.91 21.38
C PHE A 200 -13.62 -9.28 22.05
N ILE A 201 -14.20 -9.36 23.25
CA ILE A 201 -14.61 -10.65 23.82
C ILE A 201 -15.80 -11.16 23.00
N THR A 202 -15.58 -12.19 22.20
CA THR A 202 -16.66 -12.84 21.43
C THR A 202 -17.17 -14.05 22.21
N MET A 203 -18.48 -14.09 22.48
CA MET A 203 -19.10 -15.18 23.23
C MET A 203 -20.45 -15.57 22.64
N HIS A 204 -20.86 -16.82 22.88
CA HIS A 204 -22.22 -17.26 22.59
C HIS A 204 -23.19 -16.76 23.65
N MET A 205 -24.45 -16.53 23.28
CA MET A 205 -25.48 -16.05 24.21
C MET A 205 -25.65 -16.95 25.44
N GLN A 206 -25.56 -18.28 25.26
CA GLN A 206 -25.65 -19.26 26.36
C GLN A 206 -24.52 -19.14 27.41
N ASP A 207 -23.35 -18.67 26.99
CA ASP A 207 -22.17 -18.54 27.85
C ASP A 207 -22.15 -17.22 28.64
N LEU A 208 -23.09 -16.31 28.32
CA LEU A 208 -23.13 -14.97 28.89
C LEU A 208 -23.36 -14.99 30.40
N LYS A 209 -24.28 -15.83 30.91
CA LYS A 209 -24.60 -15.87 32.34
C LYS A 209 -23.41 -16.37 33.19
N PRO A 210 -22.78 -17.53 32.88
CA PRO A 210 -21.54 -17.95 33.53
C PRO A 210 -20.39 -16.94 33.39
N PHE A 211 -20.34 -16.22 32.25
CA PHE A 211 -19.33 -15.19 32.03
C PHE A 211 -19.55 -13.97 32.94
N ILE A 212 -20.76 -13.41 33.02
CA ILE A 212 -21.08 -12.23 33.85
C ILE A 212 -20.72 -12.49 35.32
N GLU A 213 -21.03 -13.69 35.84
CA GLU A 213 -20.71 -14.07 37.23
C GLU A 213 -19.21 -14.01 37.54
N LYS A 214 -18.35 -14.31 36.56
CA LYS A 214 -16.88 -14.19 36.68
C LYS A 214 -16.36 -12.80 36.27
N ALA A 215 -16.99 -12.17 35.29
CA ALA A 215 -16.59 -10.91 34.69
C ALA A 215 -16.81 -9.71 35.62
N ASN A 216 -17.70 -9.82 36.62
CA ASN A 216 -17.88 -8.80 37.66
C ASN A 216 -16.60 -8.46 38.46
N GLN A 217 -15.56 -9.28 38.35
CA GLN A 217 -14.24 -9.02 38.96
C GLN A 217 -13.31 -8.19 38.05
N TYR A 218 -13.72 -7.88 36.82
CA TYR A 218 -12.88 -7.28 35.77
C TYR A 218 -13.60 -6.13 35.05
N SER A 219 -12.83 -5.16 34.52
CA SER A 219 -13.39 -4.16 33.60
C SER A 219 -13.42 -4.74 32.17
N VAL A 220 -14.59 -4.68 31.52
CA VAL A 220 -14.79 -5.23 30.18
C VAL A 220 -15.23 -4.10 29.23
N GLU A 221 -14.34 -3.66 28.35
CA GLU A 221 -14.65 -2.49 27.49
C GLU A 221 -15.43 -2.84 26.23
N ASN A 222 -15.14 -3.99 25.60
CA ASN A 222 -15.64 -4.34 24.27
C ASN A 222 -16.15 -5.79 24.22
N ILE A 223 -17.42 -5.98 23.88
CA ILE A 223 -18.04 -7.31 23.81
C ILE A 223 -18.73 -7.51 22.45
N ARG A 224 -18.60 -8.71 21.90
CA ARG A 224 -19.41 -9.23 20.81
C ARG A 224 -20.18 -10.46 21.28
N ILE A 225 -21.49 -10.45 21.11
CA ILE A 225 -22.37 -11.56 21.47
C ILE A 225 -23.00 -12.05 20.19
N ILE A 226 -22.82 -13.34 19.94
CA ILE A 226 -23.34 -14.03 18.76
C ILE A 226 -24.26 -15.14 19.26
N ASP A 227 -25.40 -15.31 18.64
CA ASP A 227 -26.15 -16.55 18.76
C ASP A 227 -26.18 -17.21 17.39
N PHE A 228 -25.82 -18.49 17.31
CA PHE A 228 -25.99 -19.19 16.04
C PHE A 228 -27.44 -19.64 16.03
N ILE A 229 -28.31 -18.88 15.35
CA ILE A 229 -29.64 -19.38 15.00
C ILE A 229 -29.38 -20.63 14.15
N ASN A 230 -29.46 -21.81 14.77
CA ASN A 230 -29.53 -23.05 14.03
C ASN A 230 -30.88 -23.03 13.30
N PRO A 231 -30.93 -22.94 11.97
CA PRO A 231 -32.19 -22.77 11.25
C PRO A 231 -33.14 -23.97 11.43
N GLU A 232 -32.63 -25.10 11.92
CA GLU A 232 -33.42 -26.31 12.18
C GLU A 232 -34.19 -26.28 13.52
N GLU A 233 -33.71 -25.52 14.52
CA GLU A 233 -34.35 -25.32 15.82
C GLU A 233 -34.09 -23.88 16.31
N PRO A 234 -34.92 -22.89 15.94
CA PRO A 234 -34.74 -21.53 16.41
C PRO A 234 -34.93 -21.46 17.93
N ALA A 235 -33.96 -20.85 18.63
CA ALA A 235 -34.06 -20.61 20.08
C ALA A 235 -35.35 -19.83 20.41
N GLU A 236 -36.02 -20.15 21.52
CA GLU A 236 -37.23 -19.41 21.92
C GLU A 236 -36.90 -17.93 22.18
N PRO A 237 -37.75 -16.98 21.72
CA PRO A 237 -37.48 -15.56 21.89
C PRO A 237 -37.45 -15.19 23.37
N SER A 238 -36.35 -14.62 23.82
CA SER A 238 -36.17 -14.18 25.21
C SER A 238 -35.61 -12.77 25.28
N ASN A 239 -35.97 -12.04 26.34
CA ASN A 239 -35.45 -10.70 26.55
C ASN A 239 -33.96 -10.78 26.90
N PHE A 240 -33.18 -9.88 26.30
CA PHE A 240 -31.74 -9.79 26.52
C PHE A 240 -31.42 -8.64 27.47
N SER A 241 -30.60 -8.89 28.50
CA SER A 241 -30.03 -7.84 29.34
C SER A 241 -28.56 -8.13 29.65
N ILE A 242 -27.75 -7.07 29.67
CA ILE A 242 -26.33 -7.15 30.04
C ILE A 242 -26.04 -6.18 31.19
N LEU A 243 -25.64 -6.73 32.34
CA LEU A 243 -25.35 -5.97 33.56
C LEU A 243 -23.87 -5.57 33.70
N LEU A 244 -23.08 -5.70 32.63
CA LEU A 244 -21.67 -5.31 32.60
C LEU A 244 -21.52 -3.86 32.13
N SER A 245 -20.57 -3.13 32.71
CA SER A 245 -20.19 -1.80 32.20
C SER A 245 -19.33 -1.96 30.95
N VAL A 246 -19.93 -1.77 29.76
CA VAL A 246 -19.32 -1.99 28.45
C VAL A 246 -19.36 -0.71 27.63
N LYS A 247 -18.26 -0.36 26.96
CA LYS A 247 -18.16 0.82 26.09
C LYS A 247 -18.55 0.52 24.65
N LYS A 248 -18.19 -0.65 24.11
CA LYS A 248 -18.57 -1.09 22.75
C LYS A 248 -19.27 -2.44 22.77
N LEU A 249 -20.47 -2.50 22.21
CA LEU A 249 -21.27 -3.72 22.17
C LEU A 249 -21.67 -4.06 20.74
N ILE A 250 -21.36 -5.30 20.33
CA ILE A 250 -21.83 -5.88 19.07
C ILE A 250 -22.78 -7.04 19.40
N LEU A 251 -24.00 -6.97 18.90
CA LEU A 251 -25.01 -8.01 19.02
C LEU A 251 -25.30 -8.56 17.63
N GLN A 252 -25.20 -9.87 17.45
CA GLN A 252 -25.33 -10.49 16.14
C GLN A 252 -26.17 -11.77 16.20
N ASP A 253 -27.06 -11.93 15.23
CA ASP A 253 -27.82 -13.17 15.02
C ASP A 253 -28.66 -13.57 16.25
N LEU A 254 -29.08 -12.60 17.08
CA LEU A 254 -29.82 -12.87 18.33
C LEU A 254 -31.33 -12.96 18.08
N ASN A 255 -31.96 -14.00 18.64
CA ASN A 255 -33.42 -14.10 18.70
C ASN A 255 -34.01 -13.41 19.96
N CYS A 256 -33.85 -12.08 20.07
CA CYS A 256 -34.27 -11.32 21.25
C CYS A 256 -35.20 -10.15 20.87
N PRO A 257 -36.51 -10.21 21.22
CA PRO A 257 -37.47 -9.17 20.83
C PRO A 257 -37.23 -7.83 21.55
N ILE A 258 -36.63 -7.86 22.75
CA ILE A 258 -36.31 -6.70 23.61
C ILE A 258 -34.86 -6.83 24.08
N ILE A 259 -34.11 -5.72 24.02
CA ILE A 259 -32.71 -5.62 24.44
C ILE A 259 -32.57 -4.47 25.44
N GLU A 260 -32.10 -4.78 26.65
CA GLU A 260 -31.68 -3.81 27.65
C GLU A 260 -30.17 -3.58 27.56
N LEU A 261 -29.79 -2.32 27.35
CA LEU A 261 -28.41 -1.90 27.06
C LEU A 261 -27.71 -1.28 28.28
N PRO A 262 -26.38 -1.42 28.40
CA PRO A 262 -25.63 -0.91 29.54
C PRO A 262 -25.48 0.62 29.50
N ASN A 263 -25.51 1.27 30.66
CA ASN A 263 -25.50 2.74 30.76
C ASN A 263 -24.19 3.41 30.27
N SER A 264 -23.06 2.70 30.34
CA SER A 264 -21.73 3.21 29.97
C SER A 264 -21.40 3.12 28.48
N LEU A 265 -22.35 2.67 27.65
CA LEU A 265 -22.15 2.40 26.22
C LEU A 265 -21.81 3.66 25.43
N GLU A 266 -20.75 3.59 24.62
CA GLU A 266 -20.30 4.63 23.69
C GLU A 266 -20.60 4.26 22.22
N GLU A 267 -20.53 2.97 21.86
CA GLU A 267 -20.79 2.45 20.51
C GLU A 267 -21.64 1.17 20.54
N LEU A 268 -22.66 1.11 19.69
CA LEU A 268 -23.55 -0.05 19.55
C LEU A 268 -23.60 -0.51 18.09
N THR A 269 -23.48 -1.82 17.87
CA THR A 269 -23.79 -2.47 16.59
C THR A 269 -24.77 -3.62 16.82
N ILE A 270 -25.88 -3.64 16.09
CA ILE A 270 -26.85 -4.75 16.10
C ILE A 270 -27.03 -5.24 14.67
N THR A 271 -26.79 -6.52 14.43
CA THR A 271 -26.86 -7.10 13.09
C THR A 271 -27.67 -8.39 13.08
N ASN A 272 -28.64 -8.49 12.18
CA ASN A 272 -29.46 -9.69 11.96
C ASN A 272 -30.15 -10.23 13.23
N CYS A 273 -30.64 -9.34 14.09
CA CYS A 273 -31.39 -9.70 15.30
C CYS A 273 -32.91 -9.55 15.09
N SER A 274 -33.72 -10.36 15.77
CA SER A 274 -35.19 -10.32 15.72
C SER A 274 -35.83 -9.24 16.63
N VAL A 275 -35.12 -8.14 16.87
CA VAL A 275 -35.55 -7.05 17.75
C VAL A 275 -36.79 -6.39 17.17
N THR A 276 -37.84 -6.23 17.98
CA THR A 276 -39.09 -5.61 17.54
C THR A 276 -39.20 -4.14 17.93
N SER A 277 -38.58 -3.76 19.06
CA SER A 277 -38.55 -2.40 19.57
C SER A 277 -37.21 -2.13 20.25
N LEU A 278 -36.58 -0.99 19.94
CA LEU A 278 -35.30 -0.57 20.52
C LEU A 278 -35.38 0.87 21.01
N GLN A 279 -35.04 1.08 22.28
CA GLN A 279 -34.95 2.41 22.89
C GLN A 279 -33.53 2.67 23.37
N LEU A 280 -32.91 3.74 22.85
CA LEU A 280 -31.53 4.14 23.14
C LEU A 280 -31.54 5.42 23.98
N ASN A 281 -31.18 5.31 25.25
CA ASN A 281 -31.20 6.38 26.25
C ASN A 281 -29.88 6.54 27.02
N GLN A 282 -28.82 5.85 26.60
CA GLN A 282 -27.49 5.91 27.20
C GLN A 282 -26.86 7.30 27.00
N SER A 283 -26.36 7.92 28.07
CA SER A 283 -25.84 9.30 28.04
C SER A 283 -24.55 9.46 27.24
N ASN A 284 -23.76 8.38 27.12
CA ASN A 284 -22.42 8.41 26.52
C ASN A 284 -22.39 7.87 25.07
N LEU A 285 -23.53 7.44 24.54
CA LEU A 285 -23.65 6.78 23.24
C LEU A 285 -23.42 7.79 22.10
N LYS A 286 -22.36 7.58 21.32
CA LYS A 286 -21.94 8.46 20.22
C LYS A 286 -22.28 7.90 18.85
N LYS A 287 -22.26 6.58 18.69
CA LYS A 287 -22.43 5.91 17.40
C LYS A 287 -23.30 4.66 17.52
N VAL A 288 -24.23 4.51 16.58
CA VAL A 288 -25.13 3.35 16.48
C VAL A 288 -25.18 2.84 15.05
N ILE A 289 -25.02 1.53 14.90
CA ILE A 289 -25.19 0.79 13.65
C ILE A 289 -26.26 -0.29 13.88
N ILE A 290 -27.30 -0.32 13.07
CA ILE A 290 -28.35 -1.34 13.10
C ILE A 290 -28.54 -1.85 11.68
N GLU A 291 -28.31 -3.14 11.47
CA GLU A 291 -28.32 -3.75 10.14
C GLU A 291 -29.17 -5.02 10.14
N GLN A 292 -29.94 -5.22 9.06
CA GLN A 292 -30.65 -6.47 8.79
C GLN A 292 -31.64 -6.91 9.89
N CYS A 293 -32.09 -5.98 10.75
CA CYS A 293 -33.11 -6.25 11.77
C CYS A 293 -34.50 -6.08 11.15
N ALA A 294 -34.93 -7.05 10.35
CA ALA A 294 -36.14 -6.95 9.53
C ALA A 294 -37.44 -6.79 10.34
N ASP A 295 -37.47 -7.27 11.58
CA ASP A 295 -38.64 -7.24 12.46
C ASP A 295 -38.77 -5.94 13.29
N LEU A 296 -37.77 -5.05 13.22
CA LEU A 296 -37.74 -3.83 14.02
C LEU A 296 -38.81 -2.83 13.56
N LYS A 297 -39.81 -2.60 14.42
CA LYS A 297 -40.93 -1.68 14.17
C LYS A 297 -40.73 -0.31 14.80
N THR A 298 -40.05 -0.24 15.94
CA THR A 298 -39.89 0.99 16.71
C THR A 298 -38.42 1.22 17.05
N LEU A 299 -37.88 2.36 16.65
CA LEU A 299 -36.54 2.83 17.03
C LEU A 299 -36.64 4.23 17.65
N ILE A 300 -36.40 4.32 18.96
CA ILE A 300 -36.44 5.59 19.70
C ILE A 300 -35.04 5.91 20.21
N ILE A 301 -34.48 7.03 19.76
CA ILE A 301 -33.16 7.49 20.15
C ILE A 301 -33.28 8.82 20.89
N THR A 302 -33.02 8.80 22.20
CA THR A 302 -32.97 9.99 23.07
C THR A 302 -31.56 10.32 23.55
N SER A 303 -30.60 9.41 23.34
CA SER A 303 -29.17 9.61 23.56
C SER A 303 -28.59 10.76 22.71
N PRO A 304 -27.51 11.43 23.15
CA PRO A 304 -26.83 12.47 22.38
C PRO A 304 -25.94 11.90 21.26
N ILE A 305 -26.53 11.08 20.39
CA ILE A 305 -25.84 10.37 19.31
C ILE A 305 -25.37 11.37 18.26
N ILE A 306 -24.17 11.12 17.71
CA ILE A 306 -23.57 11.88 16.61
C ILE A 306 -23.84 11.17 15.28
N GLU A 307 -23.64 9.86 15.23
CA GLU A 307 -23.79 9.05 14.01
C GLU A 307 -24.78 7.90 14.18
N CYS A 308 -25.75 7.79 13.27
CA CYS A 308 -26.69 6.67 13.20
C CYS A 308 -26.72 6.08 11.79
N GLU A 309 -26.46 4.77 11.69
CA GLU A 309 -26.58 3.98 10.47
C GLU A 309 -27.60 2.87 10.70
N ALA A 310 -28.66 2.87 9.89
CA ALA A 310 -29.83 2.02 10.05
C ALA A 310 -30.21 1.43 8.67
N VAL A 311 -29.73 0.21 8.42
CA VAL A 311 -29.73 -0.42 7.10
C VAL A 311 -30.66 -1.64 7.09
N TYR A 312 -31.48 -1.78 6.05
CA TYR A 312 -32.42 -2.90 5.88
C TYR A 312 -33.51 -3.02 6.97
N LEU A 313 -34.00 -1.90 7.50
CA LEU A 313 -35.09 -1.88 8.49
C LEU A 313 -36.45 -1.73 7.81
N LYS A 314 -36.91 -2.78 7.12
CA LYS A 314 -38.13 -2.73 6.27
C LYS A 314 -39.43 -2.56 7.07
N SER A 315 -39.50 -3.09 8.29
CA SER A 315 -40.71 -3.03 9.12
C SER A 315 -40.79 -1.77 10.00
N LEU A 316 -39.85 -0.83 9.86
CA LEU A 316 -39.77 0.35 10.73
C LEU A 316 -40.99 1.26 10.54
N GLN A 317 -41.79 1.40 11.59
CA GLN A 317 -43.02 2.19 11.64
C GLN A 317 -42.86 3.47 12.48
N THR A 318 -41.99 3.45 13.49
CA THR A 318 -41.73 4.59 14.37
C THR A 318 -40.23 4.85 14.44
N LEU A 319 -39.81 6.09 14.16
CA LEU A 319 -38.43 6.55 14.28
C LEU A 319 -38.40 7.88 15.02
N GLN A 320 -37.69 7.95 16.14
CA GLN A 320 -37.44 9.18 16.87
C GLN A 320 -35.93 9.42 16.98
N LEU A 321 -35.49 10.62 16.61
CA LEU A 321 -34.07 10.97 16.52
C LEU A 321 -33.74 12.18 17.40
N PRO A 322 -32.52 12.27 17.95
CA PRO A 322 -32.11 13.36 18.82
C PRO A 322 -31.66 14.59 18.01
N ASN A 323 -31.77 15.78 18.59
CA ASN A 323 -31.30 17.03 17.97
C ASN A 323 -29.76 17.11 17.81
N SER A 324 -29.01 16.28 18.53
CA SER A 324 -27.55 16.19 18.43
C SER A 324 -27.06 15.47 17.16
N LEU A 325 -27.96 14.79 16.44
CA LEU A 325 -27.59 13.91 15.34
C LEU A 325 -26.93 14.68 14.20
N TYR A 326 -25.74 14.24 13.80
CA TYR A 326 -24.91 14.87 12.77
C TYR A 326 -24.98 14.12 11.44
N SER A 327 -25.04 12.78 11.49
CA SER A 327 -25.10 11.90 10.32
C SER A 327 -26.16 10.82 10.49
N LEU A 328 -27.00 10.66 9.48
CA LEU A 328 -28.07 9.66 9.42
C LEU A 328 -28.03 8.91 8.09
N LYS A 329 -27.92 7.58 8.14
CA LYS A 329 -28.05 6.72 6.96
C LYS A 329 -29.18 5.73 7.15
N LEU A 330 -30.14 5.73 6.22
CA LEU A 330 -31.35 4.90 6.27
C LEU A 330 -31.47 3.96 5.05
N ASN A 331 -30.35 3.44 4.55
CA ASN A 331 -30.33 2.67 3.30
C ASN A 331 -31.24 1.43 3.35
N ASN A 332 -32.08 1.23 2.33
CA ASN A 332 -33.02 0.10 2.24
C ASN A 332 -33.96 -0.08 3.45
N SER A 333 -34.22 0.98 4.20
CA SER A 333 -35.11 1.01 5.36
C SER A 333 -36.45 1.69 5.04
N SER A 334 -37.45 1.52 5.90
CA SER A 334 -38.65 2.35 5.86
C SER A 334 -38.38 3.74 6.48
N LEU A 335 -38.98 4.80 5.93
CA LEU A 335 -38.86 6.17 6.43
C LEU A 335 -40.19 6.65 7.03
N PRO A 336 -40.41 6.49 8.35
CA PRO A 336 -41.67 6.88 8.99
C PRO A 336 -41.75 8.36 9.41
N ILE A 337 -40.69 9.14 9.22
CA ILE A 337 -40.62 10.57 9.56
C ILE A 337 -40.71 11.46 8.33
N LYS A 338 -41.18 12.70 8.52
CA LYS A 338 -41.24 13.73 7.46
C LYS A 338 -40.26 14.89 7.67
N SER A 339 -39.78 15.08 8.90
CA SER A 339 -38.82 16.11 9.27
C SER A 339 -37.61 15.50 9.97
N PHE A 340 -36.45 16.12 9.77
CA PHE A 340 -35.17 15.66 10.31
C PHE A 340 -34.63 16.61 11.39
N PRO A 341 -33.75 16.14 12.28
CA PRO A 341 -33.08 16.99 13.27
C PRO A 341 -32.36 18.19 12.62
N PRO A 342 -32.38 19.38 13.25
CA PRO A 342 -31.89 20.62 12.64
C PRO A 342 -30.37 20.66 12.41
N ASN A 343 -29.59 19.91 13.20
CA ASN A 343 -28.12 19.89 13.14
C ASN A 343 -27.56 18.84 12.17
N LEU A 344 -28.42 18.11 11.46
CA LEU A 344 -28.02 17.04 10.56
C LEU A 344 -27.29 17.62 9.33
N GLN A 345 -26.07 17.14 9.07
CA GLN A 345 -25.24 17.59 7.94
C GLN A 345 -25.11 16.53 6.83
N TYR A 346 -25.24 15.24 7.19
CA TYR A 346 -25.14 14.12 6.25
C TYR A 346 -26.39 13.26 6.33
N LEU A 347 -27.07 13.06 5.20
CA LEU A 347 -28.29 12.30 5.12
C LEU A 347 -28.23 11.32 3.95
N SER A 348 -28.47 10.04 4.21
CA SER A 348 -28.73 9.03 3.18
C SER A 348 -30.16 8.51 3.32
N LEU A 349 -30.98 8.77 2.31
CA LEU A 349 -32.39 8.39 2.27
C LEU A 349 -32.58 6.97 1.72
N PRO A 350 -33.61 6.25 2.20
CA PRO A 350 -34.07 5.02 1.56
C PRO A 350 -34.83 5.31 0.25
N SER A 351 -35.22 4.25 -0.43
CA SER A 351 -36.14 4.28 -1.56
C SER A 351 -37.48 4.90 -1.17
N ILE A 352 -37.75 6.11 -1.66
CA ILE A 352 -38.99 6.83 -1.44
C ILE A 352 -39.63 7.29 -2.76
N LYS A 353 -40.96 7.38 -2.76
CA LYS A 353 -41.74 7.72 -3.97
C LYS A 353 -41.90 9.23 -4.20
N GLN A 354 -41.83 10.06 -3.15
CA GLN A 354 -42.07 11.51 -3.24
C GLN A 354 -41.17 12.27 -2.26
N LEU A 355 -40.06 12.82 -2.77
CA LEU A 355 -39.06 13.59 -1.98
C LEU A 355 -39.58 14.94 -1.49
N ASN A 356 -40.49 15.53 -2.24
CA ASN A 356 -41.10 16.83 -2.01
C ASN A 356 -42.05 16.88 -0.80
N GLN A 357 -42.30 15.74 -0.15
CA GLN A 357 -43.02 15.69 1.14
C GLN A 357 -42.09 15.78 2.36
N LEU A 358 -40.77 15.76 2.16
CA LEU A 358 -39.78 15.80 3.23
C LEU A 358 -39.29 17.22 3.50
N GLU A 359 -39.12 17.55 4.77
CA GLU A 359 -38.52 18.80 5.23
C GLU A 359 -37.04 18.58 5.53
N PHE A 360 -36.17 19.10 4.67
CA PHE A 360 -34.72 18.96 4.80
C PHE A 360 -34.13 20.02 5.74
N PRO A 361 -33.10 19.67 6.55
CA PRO A 361 -32.47 20.59 7.46
C PRO A 361 -31.62 21.64 6.72
N GLN A 362 -31.61 22.88 7.20
CA GLN A 362 -30.91 23.99 6.55
C GLN A 362 -29.38 23.83 6.53
N GLN A 363 -28.82 23.07 7.47
CA GLN A 363 -27.38 22.84 7.60
C GLN A 363 -26.89 21.64 6.78
N LEU A 364 -27.76 21.01 5.99
CA LEU A 364 -27.42 19.83 5.20
C LEU A 364 -26.29 20.15 4.22
N LYS A 365 -25.21 19.37 4.27
CA LYS A 365 -24.06 19.52 3.36
C LYS A 365 -24.08 18.47 2.26
N GLU A 366 -24.51 17.25 2.59
CA GLU A 366 -24.50 16.12 1.67
C GLU A 366 -25.80 15.32 1.75
N LEU A 367 -26.36 15.00 0.59
CA LEU A 367 -27.57 14.21 0.45
C LEU A 367 -27.33 13.03 -0.49
N THR A 368 -27.55 11.82 0.02
CA THR A 368 -27.60 10.59 -0.80
C THR A 368 -29.05 10.13 -0.95
N ILE A 369 -29.46 9.86 -2.18
CA ILE A 369 -30.81 9.42 -2.55
C ILE A 369 -30.68 8.09 -3.28
N ASN A 370 -31.30 7.04 -2.74
CA ASN A 370 -31.18 5.69 -3.26
C ASN A 370 -32.51 5.21 -3.83
N SER A 371 -32.50 4.69 -5.06
CA SER A 371 -33.59 3.97 -5.71
C SER A 371 -34.96 4.66 -5.64
N CYS A 372 -34.97 5.99 -5.77
CA CYS A 372 -36.17 6.82 -5.70
C CYS A 372 -36.76 7.12 -7.09
N PHE A 373 -38.08 7.29 -7.15
CA PHE A 373 -38.77 7.86 -8.31
C PHE A 373 -38.90 9.37 -8.13
N ILE A 374 -38.13 10.13 -8.92
CA ILE A 374 -38.02 11.58 -8.81
C ILE A 374 -38.99 12.23 -9.80
N VAL A 375 -40.07 12.79 -9.25
CA VAL A 375 -41.04 13.63 -9.98
C VAL A 375 -40.85 15.13 -9.72
N GLY A 376 -39.98 15.46 -8.77
CA GLY A 376 -39.58 16.81 -8.37
C GLY A 376 -38.62 16.73 -7.17
N LEU A 377 -37.76 17.74 -7.03
CA LEU A 377 -36.84 17.91 -5.90
C LEU A 377 -37.12 19.26 -5.23
N PRO A 378 -37.15 19.32 -3.89
CA PRO A 378 -37.20 20.61 -3.20
C PRO A 378 -35.93 21.41 -3.51
N ALA A 379 -36.03 22.74 -3.38
CA ALA A 379 -34.85 23.60 -3.48
C ALA A 379 -33.93 23.32 -2.28
N LEU A 380 -32.77 22.73 -2.55
CA LEU A 380 -31.77 22.38 -1.54
C LEU A 380 -30.53 23.24 -1.74
N ASN A 381 -29.96 23.74 -0.65
CA ASN A 381 -28.66 24.39 -0.65
C ASN A 381 -27.63 23.45 -0.02
N VAL A 382 -27.16 22.50 -0.81
CA VAL A 382 -26.25 21.43 -0.38
C VAL A 382 -24.97 21.48 -1.21
N ASN A 383 -23.85 21.07 -0.62
CA ASN A 383 -22.58 21.02 -1.32
C ASN A 383 -22.53 19.84 -2.29
N SER A 384 -23.08 18.69 -1.90
CA SER A 384 -23.02 17.46 -2.69
C SER A 384 -24.35 16.71 -2.69
N ILE A 385 -24.75 16.21 -3.87
CA ILE A 385 -25.89 15.30 -4.01
C ILE A 385 -25.45 14.04 -4.76
N ILE A 386 -25.78 12.88 -4.21
CA ILE A 386 -25.53 11.58 -4.82
C ILE A 386 -26.87 10.91 -5.10
N PHE A 387 -27.14 10.62 -6.36
CA PHE A 387 -28.27 9.80 -6.78
C PHE A 387 -27.77 8.42 -7.16
N PHE A 388 -28.27 7.40 -6.48
CA PHE A 388 -27.98 6.01 -6.77
C PHE A 388 -29.24 5.31 -7.24
N GLN A 389 -29.22 4.70 -8.42
CA GLN A 389 -30.31 3.93 -9.00
C GLN A 389 -31.68 4.65 -9.06
N CYS A 390 -31.66 5.98 -9.12
CA CYS A 390 -32.88 6.79 -9.14
C CYS A 390 -33.49 6.88 -10.53
N THR A 391 -34.82 7.01 -10.61
CA THR A 391 -35.55 7.23 -11.86
C THR A 391 -36.07 8.66 -11.94
N PHE A 392 -35.60 9.44 -12.91
CA PHE A 392 -36.08 10.79 -13.19
C PHE A 392 -37.28 10.73 -14.15
N ALA A 393 -38.49 10.84 -13.59
CA ALA A 393 -39.74 10.68 -14.33
C ALA A 393 -40.25 11.97 -15.00
N LYS A 394 -39.80 13.14 -14.52
CA LYS A 394 -40.17 14.47 -15.03
C LYS A 394 -38.97 15.39 -15.08
N LYS A 395 -39.07 16.46 -15.89
CA LYS A 395 -38.03 17.48 -15.98
C LYS A 395 -37.81 18.09 -14.61
N THR A 396 -36.58 18.00 -14.13
CA THR A 396 -36.21 18.44 -12.78
C THR A 396 -34.97 19.32 -12.87
N PHE A 397 -34.89 20.33 -12.01
CA PHE A 397 -33.71 21.16 -11.84
C PHE A 397 -32.98 20.76 -10.57
N VAL A 398 -31.66 20.56 -10.66
CA VAL A 398 -30.81 20.18 -9.52
C VAL A 398 -29.64 21.14 -9.40
N LYS A 399 -29.44 21.65 -8.19
CA LYS A 399 -28.35 22.57 -7.87
C LYS A 399 -27.56 22.07 -6.67
N ALA A 400 -26.26 21.90 -6.84
CA ALA A 400 -25.27 21.59 -5.78
C ALA A 400 -23.87 21.87 -6.32
N ASN A 401 -22.85 22.03 -5.48
CA ASN A 401 -21.48 22.21 -5.98
C ASN A 401 -20.99 20.95 -6.72
N SER A 402 -21.31 19.77 -6.19
CA SER A 402 -20.98 18.47 -6.78
C SER A 402 -22.21 17.58 -6.92
N ILE A 403 -22.36 16.93 -8.07
CA ILE A 403 -23.46 15.99 -8.32
C ILE A 403 -22.91 14.66 -8.84
N THR A 404 -23.36 13.56 -8.23
CA THR A 404 -23.04 12.20 -8.68
C THR A 404 -24.32 11.47 -9.08
N LEU A 405 -24.32 10.90 -10.27
CA LEU A 405 -25.40 10.09 -10.83
C LEU A 405 -24.86 8.68 -11.08
N ASN A 406 -25.35 7.69 -10.35
CA ASN A 406 -24.89 6.31 -10.47
C ASN A 406 -26.07 5.38 -10.72
N GLY A 407 -26.09 4.66 -11.84
CA GLY A 407 -27.16 3.71 -12.17
C GLY A 407 -28.52 4.37 -12.41
N CYS A 408 -28.58 5.68 -12.64
CA CYS A 408 -29.85 6.41 -12.76
C CYS A 408 -30.52 6.20 -14.13
N TYR A 409 -31.85 6.18 -14.13
CA TYR A 409 -32.70 6.04 -15.31
C TYR A 409 -33.45 7.35 -15.61
N PHE A 410 -33.43 7.80 -16.86
CA PHE A 410 -33.99 9.09 -17.27
C PHE A 410 -35.15 8.91 -18.24
N VAL A 411 -36.37 9.22 -17.82
CA VAL A 411 -37.55 9.33 -18.70
C VAL A 411 -37.67 10.75 -19.29
N SER A 412 -37.07 11.73 -18.62
CA SER A 412 -37.08 13.14 -18.99
C SER A 412 -35.71 13.77 -18.72
N ASN A 413 -35.42 14.90 -19.39
CA ASN A 413 -34.20 15.67 -19.21
C ASN A 413 -34.02 16.17 -17.76
N LEU A 414 -32.75 16.30 -17.36
CA LEU A 414 -32.32 16.82 -16.07
C LEU A 414 -31.51 18.10 -16.31
N ASP A 415 -31.98 19.24 -15.79
CA ASP A 415 -31.24 20.50 -15.85
C ASP A 415 -30.35 20.60 -14.60
N ILE A 416 -29.04 20.82 -14.80
CA ILE A 416 -28.06 20.78 -13.71
C ILE A 416 -27.25 22.08 -13.62
N ASP A 417 -27.16 22.61 -12.40
CA ASP A 417 -26.28 23.71 -12.03
C ASP A 417 -25.29 23.23 -10.96
N CYS A 418 -24.04 22.98 -11.37
CA CYS A 418 -22.96 22.51 -10.49
C CYS A 418 -21.58 22.95 -10.96
N ASP A 419 -20.57 22.83 -10.09
CA ASP A 419 -19.16 22.99 -10.44
C ASP A 419 -18.57 21.68 -11.00
N SER A 420 -19.00 20.53 -10.46
CA SER A 420 -18.52 19.21 -10.89
C SER A 420 -19.64 18.17 -10.98
N ILE A 421 -19.59 17.36 -12.04
CA ILE A 421 -20.54 16.26 -12.24
C ILE A 421 -19.86 14.93 -12.60
N PHE A 422 -20.33 13.87 -11.95
CA PHE A 422 -19.88 12.50 -12.16
C PHE A 422 -21.07 11.61 -12.51
N ILE A 423 -21.00 10.95 -13.66
CA ILE A 423 -22.07 10.07 -14.16
C ILE A 423 -21.49 8.68 -14.36
N THR A 424 -22.18 7.65 -13.87
CA THR A 424 -21.76 6.26 -14.03
C THR A 424 -22.96 5.34 -14.28
N GLY A 425 -22.93 4.57 -15.37
CA GLY A 425 -23.91 3.51 -15.63
C GLY A 425 -25.35 4.01 -15.79
N CYS A 426 -25.54 5.19 -16.37
CA CYS A 426 -26.87 5.80 -16.54
C CYS A 426 -27.53 5.38 -17.87
N THR A 427 -28.85 5.44 -17.94
CA THR A 427 -29.61 5.08 -19.16
C THR A 427 -30.83 5.98 -19.34
N THR A 428 -31.15 6.34 -20.58
CA THR A 428 -32.37 7.09 -20.92
C THR A 428 -33.46 6.17 -21.47
N SER A 429 -34.72 6.56 -21.34
CA SER A 429 -35.86 5.77 -21.85
C SER A 429 -35.99 5.93 -23.36
N THR A 430 -36.21 4.82 -24.06
CA THR A 430 -36.35 4.75 -25.53
C THR A 430 -37.79 4.96 -26.02
N SER A 431 -38.71 5.46 -25.20
CA SER A 431 -40.10 5.69 -25.64
C SER A 431 -40.14 6.80 -26.69
N SER A 432 -40.86 6.57 -27.79
CA SER A 432 -41.04 7.40 -29.00
C SER A 432 -41.57 8.83 -28.81
N GLN A 433 -41.66 9.33 -27.57
CA GLN A 433 -41.88 10.75 -27.27
C GLN A 433 -40.59 11.48 -26.85
N VAL A 434 -39.45 10.78 -26.80
CA VAL A 434 -38.11 11.36 -26.67
C VAL A 434 -37.40 11.31 -28.03
N ASP A 435 -38.10 11.76 -29.08
CA ASP A 435 -37.62 11.84 -30.47
C ASP A 435 -36.79 13.11 -30.74
N THR A 436 -36.20 13.70 -29.72
CA THR A 436 -35.34 14.87 -29.85
C THR A 436 -34.15 14.69 -28.93
N LEU A 437 -32.94 14.93 -29.46
CA LEU A 437 -31.67 15.02 -28.74
C LEU A 437 -31.86 15.19 -27.22
N ILE A 438 -31.43 14.21 -26.43
CA ILE A 438 -31.17 14.48 -25.01
C ILE A 438 -29.88 15.31 -25.00
N GLU A 439 -30.06 16.63 -25.16
CA GLU A 439 -29.01 17.60 -24.88
C GLU A 439 -28.79 17.58 -23.38
N TYR A 440 -27.68 16.97 -22.98
CA TYR A 440 -27.27 17.01 -21.59
C TYR A 440 -26.52 18.30 -21.33
N ASN A 441 -27.18 19.20 -20.60
CA ASN A 441 -26.74 20.56 -20.40
C ASN A 441 -26.04 20.71 -19.05
N THR A 442 -24.74 20.96 -19.09
CA THR A 442 -23.87 21.17 -17.91
C THR A 442 -23.25 22.57 -17.94
N HIS A 443 -24.10 23.58 -18.16
CA HIS A 443 -23.68 24.94 -18.51
C HIS A 443 -22.57 25.53 -17.62
N ASN A 444 -22.62 25.29 -16.30
CA ASN A 444 -21.69 25.85 -15.32
C ASN A 444 -20.62 24.87 -14.84
N ALA A 445 -20.71 23.58 -15.21
CA ALA A 445 -19.79 22.57 -14.70
C ALA A 445 -18.40 22.80 -15.29
N LYS A 446 -17.41 22.92 -14.40
CA LYS A 446 -15.98 23.02 -14.75
C LYS A 446 -15.38 21.63 -14.99
N VAL A 447 -15.93 20.61 -14.33
CA VAL A 447 -15.48 19.21 -14.40
C VAL A 447 -16.66 18.32 -14.76
N VAL A 448 -16.54 17.55 -15.85
CA VAL A 448 -17.58 16.65 -16.34
C VAL A 448 -16.98 15.28 -16.62
N HIS A 449 -17.39 14.28 -15.84
CA HIS A 449 -16.92 12.90 -15.96
C HIS A 449 -18.11 11.98 -16.24
N ILE A 450 -18.13 11.31 -17.40
CA ILE A 450 -19.22 10.41 -17.80
C ILE A 450 -18.65 9.04 -18.14
N SER A 451 -18.97 8.06 -17.31
CA SER A 451 -18.61 6.65 -17.47
C SER A 451 -19.84 5.82 -17.79
N SER A 452 -20.05 5.48 -19.07
CA SER A 452 -21.21 4.73 -19.56
C SER A 452 -22.55 5.44 -19.32
N PHE A 453 -22.97 6.24 -20.31
CA PHE A 453 -24.33 6.76 -20.40
C PHE A 453 -24.98 6.29 -21.70
N ASN A 454 -25.94 5.38 -21.60
CA ASN A 454 -26.69 4.86 -22.73
C ASN A 454 -27.87 5.79 -23.07
N GLY A 455 -28.00 6.18 -24.33
CA GLY A 455 -29.07 7.02 -24.86
C GLY A 455 -28.78 8.52 -24.94
N ILE A 456 -27.53 8.94 -24.72
CA ILE A 456 -27.07 10.32 -25.00
C ILE A 456 -26.39 10.39 -26.38
N ASN A 457 -26.82 11.33 -27.21
CA ASN A 457 -26.23 11.54 -28.55
C ASN A 457 -25.43 12.85 -28.65
N LYS A 458 -25.76 13.86 -27.82
CA LYS A 458 -25.10 15.17 -27.79
C LYS A 458 -24.86 15.63 -26.35
N LEU A 459 -23.64 16.11 -26.06
CA LEU A 459 -23.27 16.74 -24.78
C LEU A 459 -22.98 18.23 -25.00
N ILE A 460 -23.56 19.10 -24.18
CA ILE A 460 -23.28 20.55 -24.20
C ILE A 460 -22.71 20.97 -22.85
N SER A 461 -21.52 21.56 -22.88
CA SER A 461 -20.72 21.86 -21.69
C SER A 461 -19.83 23.10 -21.89
N HIS A 462 -20.46 24.26 -22.06
CA HIS A 462 -19.76 25.50 -22.42
C HIS A 462 -18.70 25.97 -21.42
N SER A 463 -18.86 25.72 -20.11
CA SER A 463 -17.89 26.13 -19.07
C SER A 463 -16.90 25.03 -18.67
N CYS A 464 -16.98 23.85 -19.27
CA CYS A 464 -16.17 22.71 -18.87
C CYS A 464 -14.70 22.92 -19.26
N LYS A 465 -13.82 22.70 -18.28
CA LYS A 465 -12.37 22.72 -18.47
C LYS A 465 -11.82 21.29 -18.53
N GLU A 466 -12.38 20.38 -17.74
CA GLU A 466 -11.98 18.99 -17.67
C GLU A 466 -13.13 18.05 -18.07
N LEU A 467 -12.98 17.41 -19.23
CA LEU A 467 -13.96 16.48 -19.79
C LEU A 467 -13.38 15.07 -19.86
N LYS A 468 -14.03 14.13 -19.17
CA LYS A 468 -13.68 12.71 -19.22
C LYS A 468 -14.87 11.88 -19.67
N LEU A 469 -14.71 11.14 -20.76
CA LEU A 469 -15.74 10.30 -21.35
C LEU A 469 -15.21 8.87 -21.49
N VAL A 470 -15.90 7.92 -20.85
CA VAL A 470 -15.54 6.50 -20.83
C VAL A 470 -16.74 5.65 -21.24
N ASN A 471 -16.59 4.77 -22.23
CA ASN A 471 -17.62 3.82 -22.69
C ASN A 471 -18.96 4.47 -23.12
N ASN A 472 -18.93 5.61 -23.82
CA ASN A 472 -20.14 6.28 -24.32
C ASN A 472 -20.30 6.03 -25.83
N SER A 473 -20.82 4.86 -26.21
CA SER A 473 -20.83 4.40 -27.61
C SER A 473 -21.81 5.14 -28.53
N GLN A 474 -22.86 5.76 -27.97
CA GLN A 474 -23.90 6.48 -28.73
C GLN A 474 -23.64 8.00 -28.80
N LEU A 475 -22.75 8.51 -27.94
CA LEU A 475 -22.42 9.93 -27.91
C LEU A 475 -21.61 10.31 -29.15
N SER A 476 -22.22 11.07 -30.06
CA SER A 476 -21.64 11.39 -31.38
C SER A 476 -21.25 12.86 -31.55
N GLU A 477 -21.81 13.76 -30.73
CA GLU A 477 -21.59 15.21 -30.79
C GLU A 477 -21.24 15.76 -29.39
N VAL A 478 -20.18 16.57 -29.31
CA VAL A 478 -19.78 17.26 -28.07
C VAL A 478 -19.53 18.73 -28.36
N ASP A 479 -20.27 19.60 -27.66
CA ASP A 479 -20.08 21.04 -27.69
C ASP A 479 -19.49 21.54 -26.37
N ALA A 480 -18.19 21.83 -26.37
CA ALA A 480 -17.43 22.12 -25.15
C ALA A 480 -16.22 23.02 -25.42
N GLU A 481 -16.48 24.28 -25.76
CA GLU A 481 -15.48 25.23 -26.27
C GLU A 481 -14.34 25.53 -25.28
N CYS A 482 -14.62 25.51 -23.97
CA CYS A 482 -13.66 25.86 -22.92
C CYS A 482 -12.78 24.69 -22.45
N VAL A 483 -12.93 23.49 -23.02
CA VAL A 483 -12.21 22.30 -22.55
C VAL A 483 -10.72 22.45 -22.82
N THR A 484 -9.92 22.34 -21.76
CA THR A 484 -8.46 22.33 -21.81
C THR A 484 -7.89 20.95 -21.52
N SER A 485 -8.63 20.08 -20.81
CA SER A 485 -8.24 18.70 -20.53
C SER A 485 -9.32 17.73 -21.00
N LEU A 486 -8.97 16.83 -21.92
CA LEU A 486 -9.91 15.87 -22.52
C LEU A 486 -9.37 14.44 -22.40
N GLN A 487 -10.19 13.54 -21.86
CA GLN A 487 -9.93 12.10 -21.83
C GLN A 487 -11.07 11.33 -22.50
N LEU A 488 -10.74 10.53 -23.51
CA LEU A 488 -11.70 9.70 -24.25
C LEU A 488 -11.27 8.22 -24.18
N ILE A 489 -12.12 7.37 -23.63
CA ILE A 489 -11.86 5.91 -23.54
C ILE A 489 -13.07 5.20 -24.13
N HIS A 490 -12.89 4.43 -25.20
CA HIS A 490 -13.97 3.71 -25.90
C HIS A 490 -15.23 4.58 -26.17
N THR A 491 -15.04 5.79 -26.72
CA THR A 491 -16.10 6.77 -26.96
C THR A 491 -15.89 7.45 -28.32
N ASN A 492 -16.85 7.29 -29.24
CA ASN A 492 -16.73 7.68 -30.65
C ASN A 492 -17.38 9.03 -30.93
N ILE A 493 -16.60 10.12 -30.96
CA ILE A 493 -17.13 11.44 -31.27
C ILE A 493 -16.87 11.79 -32.74
N THR A 494 -17.93 12.18 -33.46
CA THR A 494 -17.87 12.55 -34.89
C THR A 494 -17.94 14.05 -35.14
N LYS A 495 -18.50 14.82 -34.20
CA LYS A 495 -18.62 16.28 -34.26
C LYS A 495 -18.18 16.90 -32.93
N THR A 496 -17.25 17.85 -32.99
CA THR A 496 -16.72 18.52 -31.79
C THR A 496 -16.46 20.00 -32.01
N THR A 497 -16.82 20.85 -31.05
CA THR A 497 -16.38 22.25 -30.93
C THR A 497 -15.48 22.41 -29.72
N ILE A 498 -14.23 21.99 -29.84
CA ILE A 498 -13.21 22.13 -28.79
C ILE A 498 -12.04 22.93 -29.36
N ASN A 499 -11.75 24.09 -28.76
CA ASN A 499 -10.86 25.08 -29.37
C ASN A 499 -9.48 25.19 -28.70
N ASN A 500 -9.36 24.88 -27.40
CA ASN A 500 -8.20 25.24 -26.57
C ASN A 500 -7.63 24.05 -25.75
N LEU A 501 -7.35 22.91 -26.39
CA LEU A 501 -6.82 21.73 -25.68
C LEU A 501 -5.36 21.93 -25.22
N GLU A 502 -5.13 21.71 -23.93
CA GLU A 502 -3.81 21.68 -23.29
C GLU A 502 -3.38 20.23 -23.00
N SER A 503 -4.30 19.37 -22.58
CA SER A 503 -4.04 17.96 -22.29
C SER A 503 -5.06 17.07 -22.99
N PHE A 504 -4.57 16.00 -23.64
CA PHE A 504 -5.42 15.09 -24.36
C PHE A 504 -4.95 13.64 -24.24
N ASP A 505 -5.85 12.77 -23.78
CA ASP A 505 -5.62 11.33 -23.60
C ASP A 505 -6.72 10.53 -24.28
N ILE A 506 -6.34 9.64 -25.21
CA ILE A 506 -7.28 8.74 -25.88
C ILE A 506 -6.82 7.28 -25.79
N ASP A 507 -7.73 6.40 -25.43
CA ASP A 507 -7.60 4.93 -25.49
C ASP A 507 -8.71 4.35 -26.40
N ASN A 508 -8.33 3.61 -27.45
CA ASN A 508 -9.12 3.61 -28.67
C ASN A 508 -9.45 2.24 -29.30
N ASN A 509 -10.68 1.81 -29.04
CA ASN A 509 -11.60 1.43 -30.12
C ASN A 509 -12.43 2.64 -30.62
N SER A 510 -11.95 3.88 -30.46
CA SER A 510 -12.70 5.10 -30.80
C SER A 510 -12.12 5.95 -31.95
N SER A 511 -12.93 6.82 -32.57
CA SER A 511 -12.56 7.69 -33.69
C SER A 511 -12.02 9.03 -33.21
N LEU A 512 -10.88 9.45 -33.76
CA LEU A 512 -10.27 10.74 -33.44
C LEU A 512 -11.12 11.90 -33.99
N PRO A 513 -11.47 12.93 -33.19
CA PRO A 513 -12.11 14.14 -33.70
C PRO A 513 -11.21 14.87 -34.70
N GLN A 514 -11.80 15.57 -35.68
CA GLN A 514 -11.07 16.55 -36.48
C GLN A 514 -10.74 17.76 -35.61
N PHE A 515 -9.49 17.88 -35.17
CA PHE A 515 -9.01 19.06 -34.45
C PHE A 515 -8.61 20.17 -35.43
N TYR A 516 -9.22 21.35 -35.25
CA TYR A 516 -9.01 22.50 -36.14
C TYR A 516 -7.98 23.54 -35.61
N THR A 517 -7.39 23.35 -34.42
CA THR A 517 -6.53 24.37 -33.80
C THR A 517 -5.33 23.83 -33.00
N LYS A 518 -4.42 24.76 -32.68
CA LYS A 518 -3.15 24.58 -31.95
C LYS A 518 -3.42 24.15 -30.50
N GLY A 519 -2.94 22.98 -30.09
CA GLY A 519 -2.86 22.60 -28.68
C GLY A 519 -1.60 23.14 -28.02
N ARG A 520 -1.54 23.14 -26.69
CA ARG A 520 -0.29 23.37 -25.92
C ARG A 520 -0.27 22.47 -24.69
N GLY A 521 0.41 21.31 -24.79
CA GLY A 521 0.67 20.46 -23.63
C GLY A 521 0.90 18.99 -24.00
N SER A 522 0.20 18.04 -23.37
CA SER A 522 0.49 16.61 -23.55
C SER A 522 -0.54 15.88 -24.41
N LEU A 523 -0.05 15.05 -25.33
CA LEU A 523 -0.82 14.15 -26.18
C LEU A 523 -0.48 12.69 -25.84
N ARG A 524 -1.46 11.92 -25.42
CA ARG A 524 -1.37 10.46 -25.29
C ARG A 524 -2.40 9.77 -26.18
N LEU A 525 -1.93 8.84 -27.01
CA LEU A 525 -2.78 8.02 -27.87
C LEU A 525 -2.45 6.54 -27.65
N GLU A 526 -3.48 5.72 -27.47
CA GLU A 526 -3.36 4.29 -27.22
C GLU A 526 -4.32 3.50 -28.14
N LYS A 527 -3.80 2.49 -28.86
CA LYS A 527 -4.57 1.54 -29.70
C LYS A 527 -5.36 2.15 -30.88
N CYS A 528 -4.98 3.33 -31.39
CA CYS A 528 -5.77 4.03 -32.42
C CYS A 528 -5.15 4.05 -33.82
N LYS A 529 -5.97 4.37 -34.84
CA LYS A 529 -5.49 4.83 -36.15
C LYS A 529 -5.36 6.35 -36.13
N PHE A 530 -4.23 6.87 -36.60
CA PHE A 530 -3.95 8.31 -36.59
C PHE A 530 -3.42 8.77 -37.96
N ASP A 531 -4.09 9.78 -38.56
CA ASP A 531 -3.63 10.41 -39.81
C ASP A 531 -2.63 11.54 -39.50
N CYS A 532 -1.42 11.40 -40.04
CA CYS A 532 -0.25 12.23 -39.82
C CYS A 532 -0.39 13.68 -40.32
N ASN A 533 -1.48 14.02 -41.02
CA ASN A 533 -1.73 15.37 -41.51
C ASN A 533 -2.23 16.35 -40.43
N SER A 534 -2.44 15.89 -39.20
CA SER A 534 -2.94 16.75 -38.12
C SER A 534 -1.84 17.70 -37.60
N GLN A 535 -2.13 19.01 -37.67
CA GLN A 535 -1.29 20.08 -37.11
C GLN A 535 -1.04 19.92 -35.59
N ILE A 536 -1.78 19.02 -34.93
CA ILE A 536 -1.76 18.79 -33.49
C ILE A 536 -0.38 18.35 -32.99
N LEU A 537 0.33 17.45 -33.69
CA LEU A 537 1.65 16.94 -33.27
C LEU A 537 2.68 18.07 -33.13
N ASN A 538 2.62 19.07 -34.00
CA ASN A 538 3.55 20.21 -33.99
C ASN A 538 3.22 21.27 -32.94
N SER A 539 2.13 21.08 -32.19
CA SER A 539 1.67 22.02 -31.17
C SER A 539 1.85 21.49 -29.73
N MET A 540 2.17 20.21 -29.59
CA MET A 540 2.26 19.53 -28.29
C MET A 540 3.67 19.59 -27.68
N ILE A 541 3.71 19.80 -26.36
CA ILE A 541 4.93 19.78 -25.52
C ILE A 541 5.38 18.34 -25.27
N ASP A 542 4.48 17.42 -24.97
CA ASP A 542 4.80 16.01 -24.72
C ASP A 542 3.91 15.11 -25.59
N ILE A 543 4.52 14.11 -26.23
CA ILE A 543 3.82 13.17 -27.12
C ILE A 543 4.10 11.74 -26.64
N SER A 544 3.06 10.93 -26.53
CA SER A 544 3.15 9.51 -26.18
C SER A 544 2.17 8.69 -27.03
N LEU A 545 2.70 7.85 -27.92
CA LEU A 545 1.91 6.94 -28.76
C LEU A 545 2.17 5.50 -28.31
N ASN A 546 1.13 4.71 -28.08
CA ASN A 546 1.21 3.27 -27.78
C ASN A 546 0.26 2.47 -28.69
N GLU A 547 0.75 1.45 -29.39
CA GLU A 547 -0.09 0.61 -30.28
C GLU A 547 -0.87 1.43 -31.33
N VAL A 548 -0.29 2.55 -31.76
CA VAL A 548 -0.89 3.45 -32.76
C VAL A 548 -0.49 3.03 -34.16
N ASP A 549 -1.47 2.92 -35.05
CA ASP A 549 -1.28 2.71 -36.48
C ASP A 549 -0.97 4.04 -37.19
N ILE A 550 0.32 4.24 -37.48
CA ILE A 550 0.87 5.44 -38.10
C ILE A 550 2.11 5.10 -38.91
N GLU A 551 2.20 5.56 -40.16
CA GLU A 551 3.37 5.26 -41.01
C GLU A 551 4.52 6.28 -40.90
N ASN A 552 4.21 7.59 -40.83
CA ASN A 552 5.22 8.65 -40.96
C ASN A 552 4.98 9.79 -39.98
N ILE A 553 5.99 10.20 -39.20
CA ILE A 553 5.85 11.29 -38.20
C ILE A 553 6.87 12.38 -38.45
N ASN A 554 6.40 13.64 -38.44
CA ASN A 554 7.26 14.82 -38.47
C ASN A 554 6.86 15.81 -37.37
N ILE A 555 7.75 16.03 -36.41
CA ILE A 555 7.57 16.90 -35.24
C ILE A 555 8.57 18.06 -35.33
N SER A 556 8.07 19.29 -35.31
CA SER A 556 8.92 20.49 -35.27
C SER A 556 9.60 20.66 -33.91
N THR A 557 8.81 20.68 -32.84
CA THR A 557 9.30 21.03 -31.49
C THR A 557 8.47 20.27 -30.46
N CYS A 558 9.11 19.53 -29.58
CA CYS A 558 8.50 19.00 -28.37
C CYS A 558 9.54 19.00 -27.24
N LYS A 559 9.11 18.72 -26.01
CA LYS A 559 10.00 18.42 -24.88
C LYS A 559 10.29 16.93 -24.82
N GLY A 560 9.25 16.10 -24.93
CA GLY A 560 9.35 14.65 -24.88
C GLY A 560 8.52 13.97 -25.96
N ALA A 561 9.08 12.94 -26.61
CA ALA A 561 8.37 12.10 -27.58
C ALA A 561 8.57 10.63 -27.25
N ARG A 562 7.48 9.87 -27.06
CA ARG A 562 7.51 8.47 -26.64
C ARG A 562 6.64 7.64 -27.59
N PHE A 563 7.20 6.56 -28.11
CA PHE A 563 6.56 5.69 -29.08
C PHE A 563 6.75 4.25 -28.64
N TYR A 564 5.65 3.55 -28.41
CA TYR A 564 5.60 2.19 -27.91
C TYR A 564 4.76 1.34 -28.86
N ASN A 565 5.27 0.17 -29.26
CA ASN A 565 4.49 -0.84 -29.99
C ASN A 565 3.75 -0.32 -31.24
N CYS A 566 4.27 0.69 -31.95
CA CYS A 566 3.66 1.18 -33.20
C CYS A 566 4.13 0.30 -34.37
N PRO A 567 3.34 -0.70 -34.83
CA PRO A 567 3.85 -1.74 -35.73
C PRO A 567 4.05 -1.23 -37.17
N THR A 568 3.35 -0.16 -37.55
CA THR A 568 3.31 0.39 -38.91
C THR A 568 4.27 1.58 -39.12
N LEU A 569 4.91 2.08 -38.06
CA LEU A 569 5.76 3.27 -38.12
C LEU A 569 7.04 2.98 -38.92
N LYS A 570 7.21 3.68 -40.04
CA LYS A 570 8.33 3.55 -40.97
C LYS A 570 9.33 4.69 -40.89
N THR A 571 8.85 5.93 -40.71
CA THR A 571 9.71 7.12 -40.65
C THR A 571 9.37 8.04 -39.48
N LEU A 572 10.41 8.56 -38.80
CA LEU A 572 10.29 9.50 -37.69
C LEU A 572 11.29 10.65 -37.84
N SER A 573 10.79 11.89 -37.88
CA SER A 573 11.60 13.11 -37.91
C SER A 573 11.20 14.03 -36.77
N ILE A 574 12.17 14.42 -35.92
CA ILE A 574 12.00 15.35 -34.80
C ILE A 574 13.09 16.42 -34.91
N LYS A 575 12.73 17.69 -35.06
CA LYS A 575 13.72 18.78 -35.17
C LYS A 575 14.27 19.23 -33.82
N GLU A 576 13.41 19.39 -32.81
CA GLU A 576 13.79 19.78 -31.44
C GLU A 576 13.08 18.92 -30.40
N ALA A 577 13.85 18.32 -29.47
CA ALA A 577 13.36 17.56 -28.32
C ALA A 577 14.44 17.46 -27.22
N GLU A 578 14.02 17.25 -25.97
CA GLU A 578 14.91 16.89 -24.86
C GLU A 578 14.96 15.37 -24.64
N VAL A 579 13.82 14.69 -24.79
CA VAL A 579 13.66 13.26 -24.49
C VAL A 579 12.98 12.52 -25.64
N VAL A 580 13.55 11.40 -26.07
CA VAL A 580 12.95 10.50 -27.07
C VAL A 580 12.98 9.05 -26.58
N ILE A 581 11.84 8.37 -26.61
CA ILE A 581 11.72 6.96 -26.23
C ILE A 581 11.06 6.18 -27.37
N LEU A 582 11.73 5.13 -27.84
CA LEU A 582 11.31 4.27 -28.94
C LEU A 582 11.35 2.82 -28.45
N VAL A 583 10.21 2.13 -28.46
CA VAL A 583 10.13 0.76 -27.97
C VAL A 583 9.27 -0.07 -28.90
N ASN A 584 9.80 -1.20 -29.37
CA ASN A 584 9.09 -2.19 -30.19
C ASN A 584 8.50 -1.58 -31.47
N LEU A 585 9.38 -1.05 -32.32
CA LEU A 585 9.03 -0.40 -33.60
C LEU A 585 9.63 -1.22 -34.76
N PRO A 586 9.02 -2.36 -35.14
CA PRO A 586 9.64 -3.34 -36.03
C PRO A 586 9.89 -2.83 -37.45
N LEU A 587 9.08 -1.87 -37.94
CA LEU A 587 9.18 -1.35 -39.31
C LEU A 587 9.91 0.01 -39.42
N LEU A 588 10.44 0.55 -38.32
CA LEU A 588 11.06 1.88 -38.32
C LEU A 588 12.42 1.84 -39.04
N GLN A 589 12.48 2.43 -40.24
CA GLN A 589 13.64 2.39 -41.14
C GLN A 589 14.45 3.68 -41.16
N SER A 590 13.78 4.83 -41.02
CA SER A 590 14.43 6.14 -41.12
C SER A 590 14.12 7.00 -39.90
N ILE A 591 15.17 7.52 -39.27
CA ILE A 591 15.06 8.40 -38.10
C ILE A 591 15.91 9.66 -38.27
N SER A 592 15.32 10.82 -38.00
CA SER A 592 16.02 12.11 -37.91
C SER A 592 15.74 12.73 -36.54
N LEU A 593 16.79 12.91 -35.74
CA LEU A 593 16.69 13.39 -34.36
C LEU A 593 17.47 14.69 -34.11
N PRO A 594 17.10 15.49 -33.09
CA PRO A 594 17.84 16.69 -32.72
C PRO A 594 19.23 16.37 -32.18
N LYS A 595 20.20 17.27 -32.43
CA LYS A 595 21.53 17.20 -31.78
C LYS A 595 21.49 17.54 -30.28
N SER A 596 20.46 18.23 -29.82
CA SER A 596 20.30 18.72 -28.44
C SER A 596 19.60 17.72 -27.51
N LEU A 597 19.44 16.46 -27.92
CA LEU A 597 18.78 15.45 -27.09
C LEU A 597 19.57 15.21 -25.80
N LYS A 598 18.86 15.33 -24.67
CA LYS A 598 19.36 14.91 -23.36
C LYS A 598 19.28 13.39 -23.28
N ASN A 599 18.07 12.85 -23.36
CA ASN A 599 17.84 11.42 -23.13
C ASN A 599 17.23 10.72 -24.34
N ILE A 600 17.78 9.56 -24.69
CA ILE A 600 17.24 8.72 -25.76
C ILE A 600 17.20 7.25 -25.32
N VAL A 601 16.05 6.60 -25.53
CA VAL A 601 15.85 5.17 -25.29
C VAL A 601 15.38 4.51 -26.57
N ILE A 602 16.03 3.44 -26.99
CA ILE A 602 15.66 2.66 -28.18
C ILE A 602 15.72 1.19 -27.82
N ASN A 603 14.60 0.50 -27.96
CA ASN A 603 14.48 -0.89 -27.56
C ASN A 603 13.63 -1.65 -28.59
N ASN A 604 14.04 -2.83 -29.00
CA ASN A 604 13.38 -3.68 -29.99
C ASN A 604 13.05 -2.93 -31.31
N CYS A 605 14.02 -2.21 -31.87
CA CYS A 605 13.87 -1.47 -33.13
C CYS A 605 14.89 -1.97 -34.18
N PRO A 606 14.67 -3.14 -34.80
CA PRO A 606 15.71 -3.91 -35.50
C PRO A 606 16.26 -3.24 -36.77
N ASN A 607 15.52 -2.33 -37.38
CA ASN A 607 15.89 -1.68 -38.63
C ASN A 607 16.65 -0.35 -38.44
N ILE A 608 16.85 0.10 -37.20
CA ILE A 608 17.61 1.32 -36.92
C ILE A 608 19.10 0.97 -36.87
N ILE A 609 19.82 1.32 -37.93
CA ILE A 609 21.27 1.12 -38.02
C ILE A 609 21.97 2.49 -37.95
N ASN A 610 22.93 2.65 -37.05
CA ASN A 610 23.80 3.83 -36.91
C ASN A 610 23.05 5.16 -36.70
N ILE A 611 22.72 5.48 -35.46
CA ILE A 611 22.18 6.81 -35.13
C ILE A 611 23.36 7.80 -35.05
N PRO A 612 23.37 8.87 -35.86
CA PRO A 612 24.50 9.79 -35.91
C PRO A 612 24.70 10.52 -34.58
N LEU A 613 25.92 10.36 -34.04
CA LEU A 613 26.43 10.92 -32.80
C LEU A 613 26.90 12.39 -32.95
N PRO A 614 27.04 13.18 -31.87
CA PRO A 614 26.96 12.81 -30.43
C PRO A 614 25.68 13.27 -29.69
N PHE A 615 25.31 12.54 -28.63
CA PHE A 615 24.24 12.89 -27.68
C PHE A 615 24.76 13.65 -26.45
N THR A 616 23.89 14.43 -25.78
CA THR A 616 24.33 15.39 -24.75
C THR A 616 24.20 14.96 -23.30
N SER A 617 23.45 13.90 -22.94
CA SER A 617 23.48 13.32 -21.58
C SER A 617 23.42 11.79 -21.54
N ALA A 618 22.28 11.15 -21.85
CA ALA A 618 22.09 9.71 -21.63
C ALA A 618 21.49 8.95 -22.83
N LEU A 619 21.97 7.71 -23.04
CA LEU A 619 21.53 6.80 -24.10
C LEU A 619 21.21 5.41 -23.51
N THR A 620 20.09 4.80 -23.91
CA THR A 620 19.78 3.40 -23.63
C THR A 620 19.43 2.66 -24.91
N VAL A 621 20.09 1.54 -25.19
CA VAL A 621 19.89 0.72 -26.39
C VAL A 621 19.89 -0.78 -26.08
N ASP A 622 19.33 -1.59 -26.97
CA ASP A 622 19.34 -3.05 -26.90
C ASP A 622 19.98 -3.73 -28.13
N TYR A 623 20.74 -2.97 -28.91
CA TYR A 623 21.45 -3.42 -30.10
C TYR A 623 22.94 -3.01 -30.05
N ASN A 624 23.76 -3.63 -30.89
CA ASN A 624 25.20 -3.37 -30.97
C ASN A 624 25.55 -2.18 -31.88
N GLY A 625 26.71 -1.56 -31.67
CA GLY A 625 27.16 -0.43 -32.46
C GLY A 625 28.27 0.37 -31.80
N SER A 626 28.53 1.56 -32.34
CA SER A 626 29.44 2.55 -31.76
C SER A 626 28.64 3.70 -31.18
N PHE A 627 28.79 3.94 -29.88
CA PHE A 627 27.97 4.88 -29.11
C PHE A 627 28.82 5.89 -28.33
N LYS A 628 28.37 7.14 -28.28
CA LYS A 628 29.02 8.23 -27.53
C LYS A 628 27.99 9.11 -26.83
N ALA A 629 28.19 9.34 -25.54
CA ALA A 629 27.40 10.26 -24.72
C ALA A 629 28.31 10.95 -23.69
N SER A 630 27.84 12.01 -23.04
CA SER A 630 28.62 12.72 -22.02
C SER A 630 28.47 12.12 -20.62
N GLU A 631 27.26 11.69 -20.22
CA GLU A 631 26.96 11.25 -18.86
C GLU A 631 26.81 9.73 -18.75
N GLN A 632 25.88 9.12 -19.49
CA GLN A 632 25.57 7.69 -19.34
C GLN A 632 25.24 6.98 -20.65
N ILE A 633 25.79 5.79 -20.86
CA ILE A 633 25.33 4.83 -21.87
C ILE A 633 24.88 3.57 -21.17
N GLN A 634 23.70 3.05 -21.53
CA GLN A 634 23.21 1.76 -21.11
C GLN A 634 22.91 0.85 -22.30
N ILE A 635 23.45 -0.36 -22.29
CA ILE A 635 23.27 -1.35 -23.36
C ILE A 635 22.75 -2.65 -22.73
N ARG A 636 21.73 -3.25 -23.34
CA ARG A 636 21.09 -4.46 -22.79
C ARG A 636 20.92 -5.57 -23.83
N ARG A 637 20.95 -6.84 -23.41
CA ARG A 637 20.49 -8.02 -24.18
C ARG A 637 21.15 -8.26 -25.54
N VAL A 638 22.41 -7.83 -25.71
CA VAL A 638 23.19 -8.07 -26.92
C VAL A 638 23.91 -9.42 -26.82
N ASN A 639 23.90 -10.21 -27.89
CA ASN A 639 24.67 -11.46 -28.02
C ASN A 639 25.54 -11.44 -29.28
N GLU A 640 26.75 -11.99 -29.22
CA GLU A 640 27.67 -12.21 -30.36
C GLU A 640 28.04 -10.95 -31.16
N ASN A 641 28.55 -9.89 -30.51
CA ASN A 641 28.84 -8.63 -31.21
C ASN A 641 30.06 -7.85 -30.68
N GLU A 642 30.52 -6.90 -31.49
CA GLU A 642 31.44 -5.82 -31.07
C GLU A 642 30.64 -4.56 -30.72
N ILE A 643 30.97 -3.96 -29.57
CA ILE A 643 30.28 -2.80 -29.01
C ILE A 643 31.35 -1.76 -28.68
N THR A 644 31.26 -0.55 -29.23
CA THR A 644 32.15 0.57 -28.88
C THR A 644 31.39 1.61 -28.06
N VAL A 645 31.91 2.02 -26.90
CA VAL A 645 31.24 2.97 -25.99
C VAL A 645 32.19 4.03 -25.45
N ASP A 646 31.77 5.29 -25.48
CA ASP A 646 32.52 6.43 -24.94
C ASP A 646 31.56 7.36 -24.15
N SER A 647 31.55 7.23 -22.81
CA SER A 647 30.68 7.99 -21.90
C SER A 647 31.19 7.93 -20.46
N TYR A 648 30.93 8.95 -19.63
CA TYR A 648 31.37 8.99 -18.23
C TYR A 648 30.98 7.72 -17.45
N CYS A 649 29.71 7.31 -17.54
CA CYS A 649 29.19 6.06 -17.01
C CYS A 649 28.73 5.13 -18.14
N VAL A 650 29.07 3.84 -18.02
CA VAL A 650 28.67 2.77 -18.95
C VAL A 650 28.01 1.64 -18.16
N GLN A 651 26.77 1.32 -18.48
CA GLN A 651 26.00 0.23 -17.88
C GLN A 651 25.70 -0.84 -18.93
N LEU A 652 26.02 -2.09 -18.63
CA LEU A 652 25.86 -3.24 -19.52
C LEU A 652 25.02 -4.30 -18.80
N GLU A 653 23.93 -4.73 -19.42
CA GLU A 653 23.01 -5.72 -18.84
C GLU A 653 22.76 -6.90 -19.79
N ASP A 654 22.86 -8.13 -19.29
CA ASP A 654 22.56 -9.36 -20.05
C ASP A 654 23.28 -9.45 -21.41
N ILE A 655 24.55 -9.03 -21.45
CA ILE A 655 25.40 -9.08 -22.66
C ILE A 655 26.13 -10.41 -22.72
N SER A 656 26.17 -11.07 -23.88
CA SER A 656 26.86 -12.35 -24.06
C SER A 656 27.76 -12.42 -25.29
N ASN A 657 28.84 -13.21 -25.21
CA ASN A 657 29.76 -13.52 -26.31
C ASN A 657 30.26 -12.28 -27.09
N SER A 658 30.58 -11.19 -26.40
CA SER A 658 30.78 -9.88 -27.01
C SER A 658 32.13 -9.23 -26.64
N LYS A 659 32.62 -8.33 -27.51
CA LYS A 659 33.78 -7.47 -27.24
C LYS A 659 33.31 -6.04 -27.00
N VAL A 660 33.66 -5.47 -25.85
CA VAL A 660 33.31 -4.10 -25.47
C VAL A 660 34.55 -3.22 -25.54
N ILE A 661 34.62 -2.35 -26.54
CA ILE A 661 35.70 -1.38 -26.74
C ILE A 661 35.37 -0.09 -25.98
N LEU A 662 36.20 0.23 -24.98
CA LEU A 662 36.01 1.38 -24.11
C LEU A 662 36.73 2.61 -24.67
N GLY A 663 36.02 3.74 -24.70
CA GLY A 663 36.54 5.06 -25.04
C GLY A 663 37.27 5.73 -23.86
N LYS A 664 37.94 6.85 -24.15
CA LYS A 664 38.78 7.56 -23.16
C LYS A 664 37.99 8.27 -22.06
N ASN A 665 36.70 8.53 -22.27
CA ASN A 665 35.86 9.26 -21.31
C ASN A 665 35.17 8.34 -20.29
N VAL A 666 35.40 7.03 -20.31
CA VAL A 666 34.78 6.08 -19.38
C VAL A 666 35.44 6.15 -18.00
N HIS A 667 34.65 6.45 -16.98
CA HIS A 667 35.07 6.54 -15.58
C HIS A 667 34.37 5.51 -14.68
N ILE A 668 33.15 5.12 -15.04
CA ILE A 668 32.33 4.17 -14.28
C ILE A 668 31.84 3.07 -15.22
N ILE A 669 32.04 1.81 -14.82
CA ILE A 669 31.42 0.65 -15.48
C ILE A 669 30.51 -0.09 -14.50
N ILE A 670 29.30 -0.41 -14.94
CA ILE A 670 28.34 -1.26 -14.22
C ILE A 670 27.95 -2.42 -15.14
N GLY A 671 28.37 -3.63 -14.82
CA GLY A 671 28.02 -4.86 -15.52
C GLY A 671 27.06 -5.73 -14.71
N VAL A 672 25.97 -6.17 -15.32
CA VAL A 672 25.01 -7.09 -14.70
C VAL A 672 24.70 -8.22 -15.69
N GLY A 673 24.90 -9.47 -15.31
CA GLY A 673 24.55 -10.60 -16.18
C GLY A 673 25.44 -10.74 -17.43
N LEU A 674 26.69 -10.29 -17.40
CA LEU A 674 27.61 -10.40 -18.53
C LEU A 674 28.14 -11.83 -18.65
N ASN A 675 28.15 -12.44 -19.85
CA ASN A 675 28.64 -13.80 -20.05
C ASN A 675 29.60 -13.91 -21.24
N ASN A 676 30.84 -14.36 -21.04
CA ASN A 676 31.84 -14.43 -22.11
C ASN A 676 32.05 -13.07 -22.81
N VAL A 677 32.19 -12.02 -21.99
CA VAL A 677 32.40 -10.63 -22.45
C VAL A 677 33.84 -10.23 -22.18
N SER A 678 34.49 -9.62 -23.19
CA SER A 678 35.85 -9.07 -23.06
C SER A 678 35.83 -7.55 -23.18
N PHE A 679 36.51 -6.86 -22.27
CA PHE A 679 36.70 -5.42 -22.34
C PHE A 679 38.04 -5.09 -23.01
N ILE A 680 38.00 -4.32 -24.09
CA ILE A 680 39.15 -3.80 -24.81
C ILE A 680 39.44 -2.38 -24.29
N ASN A 681 40.72 -2.07 -24.05
CA ASN A 681 41.22 -0.82 -23.45
C ASN A 681 40.84 -0.60 -21.98
N LEU A 682 40.42 -1.63 -21.24
CA LEU A 682 40.13 -1.51 -19.81
C LEU A 682 41.36 -1.05 -19.01
N GLU A 683 42.54 -1.61 -19.32
CA GLU A 683 43.80 -1.29 -18.63
C GLU A 683 44.33 0.12 -18.92
N GLU A 684 44.01 0.68 -20.09
CA GLU A 684 44.43 2.01 -20.54
C GLU A 684 43.40 3.12 -20.23
N SER A 685 42.29 2.76 -19.60
CA SER A 685 41.16 3.65 -19.35
C SER A 685 41.32 4.48 -18.07
N ASN A 686 40.61 5.60 -17.99
CA ASN A 686 40.51 6.44 -16.78
C ASN A 686 39.44 5.93 -15.80
N ILE A 687 39.16 4.62 -15.78
CA ILE A 687 38.09 4.05 -14.96
C ILE A 687 38.46 4.15 -13.48
N GLN A 688 37.54 4.73 -12.71
CA GLN A 688 37.64 4.95 -11.27
C GLN A 688 36.75 3.96 -10.49
N SER A 689 35.63 3.52 -11.08
CA SER A 689 34.67 2.62 -10.45
C SER A 689 34.29 1.48 -11.39
N PHE A 690 34.34 0.25 -10.90
CA PHE A 690 33.98 -0.95 -11.66
C PHE A 690 33.09 -1.86 -10.82
N ASP A 691 31.82 -1.95 -11.20
CA ASP A 691 30.82 -2.80 -10.57
C ASP A 691 30.46 -3.95 -11.53
N LEU A 692 30.49 -5.18 -11.03
CA LEU A 692 30.13 -6.38 -11.79
C LEU A 692 29.26 -7.29 -10.93
N SER A 693 28.14 -7.73 -11.46
CA SER A 693 27.27 -8.66 -10.74
C SER A 693 26.68 -9.74 -11.64
N MET A 694 26.41 -10.92 -11.06
CA MET A 694 25.76 -12.05 -11.73
C MET A 694 26.38 -12.45 -13.08
N SER A 695 27.67 -12.20 -13.27
CA SER A 695 28.37 -12.35 -14.56
C SER A 695 29.24 -13.61 -14.59
N ASN A 696 29.57 -14.12 -15.78
CA ASN A 696 30.28 -15.40 -15.97
C ASN A 696 31.32 -15.39 -17.10
N ASN A 697 32.35 -16.24 -16.98
CA ASN A 697 33.35 -16.52 -18.02
C ASN A 697 34.03 -15.26 -18.55
N MET A 698 34.63 -14.46 -17.66
CA MET A 698 35.26 -13.19 -18.04
C MET A 698 36.75 -13.18 -17.67
N SER A 699 37.55 -12.48 -18.47
CA SER A 699 38.94 -12.16 -18.14
C SER A 699 39.09 -10.65 -18.07
N LEU A 700 39.51 -10.15 -16.91
CA LEU A 700 39.61 -8.74 -16.58
C LEU A 700 41.06 -8.35 -16.26
N THR A 701 41.48 -7.20 -16.78
CA THR A 701 42.73 -6.53 -16.42
C THR A 701 42.38 -5.11 -15.94
N PHE A 702 42.48 -4.85 -14.64
CA PHE A 702 42.02 -3.58 -14.05
C PHE A 702 43.02 -2.42 -14.30
N PRO A 703 42.55 -1.19 -14.55
CA PRO A 703 43.44 -0.02 -14.65
C PRO A 703 43.99 0.40 -13.29
N GLN A 704 45.10 1.13 -13.29
CA GLN A 704 45.72 1.67 -12.07
C GLN A 704 44.94 2.83 -11.43
N THR A 705 44.06 3.49 -12.19
CA THR A 705 43.25 4.63 -11.75
C THR A 705 42.06 4.26 -10.86
N LEU A 706 41.87 2.97 -10.64
CA LEU A 706 40.66 2.44 -10.05
C LEU A 706 40.65 2.69 -8.53
N THR A 707 39.52 3.18 -8.02
CA THR A 707 39.30 3.56 -6.61
C THR A 707 38.21 2.73 -5.92
N LEU A 708 37.33 2.08 -6.69
CA LEU A 708 36.24 1.25 -6.20
C LEU A 708 36.02 0.02 -7.11
N ILE A 709 36.08 -1.19 -6.55
CA ILE A 709 35.73 -2.45 -7.24
C ILE A 709 34.60 -3.11 -6.48
N ASN A 710 33.55 -3.53 -7.18
CA ASN A 710 32.53 -4.38 -6.61
C ASN A 710 32.26 -5.57 -7.53
N ILE A 711 32.44 -6.81 -7.04
CA ILE A 711 32.17 -8.04 -7.80
C ILE A 711 31.30 -8.95 -6.96
N ILE A 712 30.04 -9.13 -7.35
CA ILE A 712 29.03 -9.85 -6.55
C ILE A 712 28.38 -10.97 -7.36
N GLY A 713 28.36 -12.20 -6.81
CA GLY A 713 27.61 -13.31 -7.39
C GLY A 713 28.04 -13.71 -8.81
N CYS A 714 29.32 -13.51 -9.15
CA CYS A 714 29.90 -13.88 -10.44
C CYS A 714 30.54 -15.28 -10.41
N GLN A 715 30.73 -15.91 -11.57
CA GLN A 715 31.39 -17.21 -11.75
C GLN A 715 32.51 -17.11 -12.79
N SER A 716 33.59 -17.87 -12.65
CA SER A 716 34.65 -17.96 -13.68
C SER A 716 35.15 -16.58 -14.18
N VAL A 717 35.31 -15.62 -13.27
CA VAL A 717 35.89 -14.30 -13.55
C VAL A 717 37.36 -14.33 -13.15
N LEU A 718 38.27 -14.28 -14.12
CA LEU A 718 39.71 -14.23 -13.92
C LEU A 718 40.19 -12.77 -13.92
N CYS A 719 40.95 -12.37 -12.90
CA CYS A 719 41.53 -11.02 -12.82
C CYS A 719 43.06 -11.11 -12.93
N THR A 720 43.61 -10.76 -14.09
CA THR A 720 45.01 -11.05 -14.48
C THR A 720 46.05 -10.26 -13.68
N ASN A 721 45.69 -9.09 -13.17
CA ASN A 721 46.59 -8.19 -12.44
C ASN A 721 46.17 -7.93 -10.97
N ILE A 722 45.33 -8.81 -10.40
CA ILE A 722 44.81 -8.64 -9.04
C ILE A 722 45.91 -8.59 -7.96
N SER A 723 47.03 -9.29 -8.16
CA SER A 723 48.19 -9.28 -7.26
C SER A 723 48.82 -7.88 -7.11
N SER A 724 48.62 -7.01 -8.09
CA SER A 724 49.08 -5.62 -8.09
C SER A 724 48.00 -4.61 -7.68
N CYS A 725 46.75 -5.04 -7.48
CA CYS A 725 45.63 -4.16 -7.16
C CYS A 725 45.60 -3.78 -5.68
N LEU A 726 46.01 -2.55 -5.33
CA LEU A 726 46.11 -2.10 -3.94
C LEU A 726 44.77 -2.01 -3.20
N LEU A 727 43.65 -1.96 -3.92
CA LEU A 727 42.30 -2.01 -3.35
C LEU A 727 41.96 -3.39 -2.76
N VAL A 728 42.66 -4.44 -3.19
CA VAL A 728 42.47 -5.79 -2.66
C VAL A 728 43.37 -6.00 -1.43
N PRO A 729 42.83 -6.47 -0.29
CA PRO A 729 43.62 -6.76 0.91
C PRO A 729 44.86 -7.60 0.60
N GLU A 730 45.99 -7.24 1.21
CA GLU A 730 47.31 -7.86 0.95
C GLU A 730 47.31 -9.38 1.07
N ARG A 731 46.53 -9.91 2.04
CA ARG A 731 46.36 -11.36 2.23
C ARG A 731 45.75 -12.04 1.01
N ILE A 732 44.72 -11.44 0.41
CA ILE A 732 44.03 -11.98 -0.78
C ILE A 732 44.94 -11.90 -2.00
N ARG A 733 45.72 -10.81 -2.14
CA ARG A 733 46.73 -10.69 -3.19
C ARG A 733 47.81 -11.78 -3.11
N LYS A 734 48.28 -12.08 -1.90
CA LYS A 734 49.27 -13.16 -1.65
C LYS A 734 48.69 -14.54 -1.92
N ASP A 735 47.46 -14.79 -1.47
CA ASP A 735 46.78 -16.07 -1.69
C ASP A 735 46.54 -16.31 -3.20
N TYR A 736 46.15 -15.28 -3.96
CA TYR A 736 46.02 -15.34 -5.42
C TYR A 736 47.36 -15.59 -6.12
N SER A 737 48.43 -14.90 -5.70
CA SER A 737 49.79 -15.08 -6.25
C SER A 737 50.38 -16.47 -5.97
N SER A 738 49.79 -17.23 -5.04
CA SER A 738 50.18 -18.59 -4.69
C SER A 738 49.31 -19.68 -5.34
N ASN A 739 48.48 -19.31 -6.33
CA ASN A 739 47.50 -20.18 -7.03
C ASN A 739 46.53 -20.92 -6.09
N LYS A 740 46.24 -20.38 -4.90
CA LYS A 740 45.26 -20.99 -3.97
C LYS A 740 43.80 -20.65 -4.29
N TYR A 741 43.57 -19.68 -5.18
CA TYR A 741 42.26 -19.22 -5.63
C TYR A 741 42.29 -19.05 -7.15
N GLU A 742 42.21 -20.14 -7.91
CA GLU A 742 42.14 -20.03 -9.38
C GLU A 742 40.74 -19.62 -9.88
N GLU A 743 39.71 -19.61 -9.01
CA GLU A 743 38.34 -19.24 -9.38
C GLU A 743 37.63 -18.48 -8.24
N VAL A 744 36.82 -17.48 -8.58
CA VAL A 744 35.91 -16.82 -7.63
C VAL A 744 34.71 -17.75 -7.37
N PRO A 745 34.52 -18.31 -6.15
CA PRO A 745 33.43 -19.26 -5.88
C PRO A 745 32.05 -18.59 -5.86
N LYS A 746 31.00 -19.35 -6.25
CA LYS A 746 29.58 -18.95 -6.34
C LYS A 746 29.03 -18.10 -5.19
N ASP A 747 29.56 -18.30 -3.97
CA ASP A 747 28.98 -17.76 -2.72
C ASP A 747 29.97 -16.88 -1.93
N LYS A 748 31.13 -16.54 -2.49
CA LYS A 748 32.16 -15.75 -1.80
C LYS A 748 32.82 -14.75 -2.74
N CYS A 749 32.24 -13.56 -2.85
CA CYS A 749 33.03 -12.36 -3.08
C CYS A 749 32.36 -11.17 -2.38
N VAL A 750 32.96 -10.73 -1.28
CA VAL A 750 32.79 -9.38 -0.73
C VAL A 750 34.20 -8.84 -0.54
N ILE A 751 34.57 -7.87 -1.34
CA ILE A 751 35.57 -6.88 -0.97
C ILE A 751 35.01 -5.54 -1.41
N CYS A 752 34.68 -4.72 -0.41
CA CYS A 752 34.48 -3.27 -0.55
C CYS A 752 35.81 -2.59 -0.85
#